data_AF-A0AA35M8G3-F1
#
_entry.id   AF-A0AA35M8G3-F1
#
_cell.length_a   1.000
_cell.length_b   1.000
_cell.length_c   1.000
_cell.angle_alpha   90.00
_cell.angle_beta   90.00
_cell.angle_gamma   90.00
#
_symmetry.space_group_name_H-M   'P 1'
#
loop_
_entity.id
_entity.type
_entity.pdbx_description
1 polymer ?
#
loop_
_entity_poly.entity_id
_entity_poly.type
_entity_poly.pdbx_seq_one_letter_code
_entity_poly.pdbx_strand_id
1 'polypeptide(L)'
;MDNVELPDLCRKLRATREKTPNGSFFIPHEQIEKFAEKSIIRSVIKESDVIDREKLAEVVSKHCRRIFLILILMNRLDWLEGLVALGLKDDSLPLQLDQDDDERMFGISTSGERFDFPSDAPIQDEGMFQTFQALLTAPVFEGDRKFGQLLQKSQPLPYLKFAIVGEKLAGKGFFSEVDKTRIHCAHLPEYPPSPGTNYVIVAIKRFTQSDEAWAEKDVANANTLQSPAYKSSHLTQAIATYTIQDGGKFIMLPWADGGHLDNYWEVLGGGHLRKEKVMWILTEFAGLCEALKLLHAQNFRHNDLKPENILWFKEENAPDNLKISDFGLSTCHGIDKNTIVRANLHTLTPPGTSRYKPPEENEHRQPAARSRYYDIWSMGCTMTELMVWLVYGYDALREFQDSTSPYFWKELPESRGSTNAFKLTDTITFIIGSMMEHAHDCIAYVDILKLIRDNLLCVRYPAEYEYKTERPGYRINALTLHGEMTQICAKCESEPNYLNCVGIGRAGKLPKRLAAASTEGGSLAVPKDGVGKRTRDPLPQGGLPHDELANDRVVVRSGDPNYSQYGLPILPKAGSKQEFALIKRWLHECDSHATCQKQASKNEGANAPTRLLEVGHNIRLVDASSIRSRPYIALSHCWGPLKPEEKFCTYQENIEVFRRSILFDDLPKTFQDAITVTRGIGISYLWIDSLCIIQNDKEEWKRESAKMQYVFSGAYCTLSVNSARSSLEGFLTPRVPRTCVPLPISDSRRLYVCPSIDDFHRDVDQSVLHTRGWVLQERALSRRFIHYTSTQVYWECGAGVQCESLAKFQNSRVAFLGDPKFPTLALQYYRDGRQILLQYLYETYSQLAFTNPTDRPVAILGLESRLSSALQTRAMFGTFSKYFPRFLLWETAELDGMRSIAFDKTDQRVPTWSWLSKLGAIRYMKLEFNNVDWATQNFESPFSSDENIREATPASSTMSASLRAYAQSFTLTQQEANFHISFDLGTTLPLDNLKCVIMGRDKSGAKVYAIIIKKSEHGLHEGTFERIGSASFRPAQVCDGGVWVLVC
;
A
#
# COMPACT_ATOMS: atom_id res chain seq x y z
N MET A 1 31.76 -12.76 -33.49
CA MET A 1 31.89 -12.98 -32.03
C MET A 1 31.65 -14.47 -31.78
N ASP A 2 32.63 -15.32 -32.10
CA ASP A 2 32.28 -16.64 -32.69
C ASP A 2 32.58 -17.83 -31.77
N ASN A 3 32.33 -17.66 -30.47
CA ASN A 3 32.17 -18.75 -29.49
C ASN A 3 31.44 -18.21 -28.25
N VAL A 4 30.13 -18.44 -28.17
CA VAL A 4 29.34 -18.20 -26.95
C VAL A 4 29.09 -19.56 -26.30
N GLU A 5 29.73 -19.82 -25.15
CA GLU A 5 29.50 -21.07 -24.43
C GLU A 5 28.10 -21.08 -23.78
N LEU A 6 27.39 -22.21 -23.88
CA LEU A 6 26.05 -22.39 -23.32
C LEU A 6 25.92 -21.98 -21.83
N PRO A 7 26.87 -22.32 -20.93
CA PRO A 7 26.83 -21.85 -19.53
C PRO A 7 26.89 -20.33 -19.38
N ASP A 8 27.63 -19.64 -20.25
CA ASP A 8 27.74 -18.18 -20.25
C ASP A 8 26.44 -17.52 -20.71
N LEU A 9 25.77 -18.08 -21.72
CA LEU A 9 24.44 -17.65 -22.17
C LEU A 9 23.38 -17.80 -21.06
N CYS A 10 23.33 -18.96 -20.40
CA CYS A 10 22.46 -19.20 -19.23
C CYS A 10 22.73 -18.21 -18.09
N ARG A 11 24.00 -17.93 -17.79
CA ARG A 11 24.41 -16.98 -16.75
C ARG A 11 23.99 -15.55 -17.08
N LYS A 12 24.21 -15.11 -18.32
CA LYS A 12 23.82 -13.78 -18.81
C LYS A 12 22.31 -13.59 -18.78
N LEU A 13 21.53 -14.55 -19.29
CA LEU A 13 20.07 -14.51 -19.28
C LEU A 13 19.52 -14.43 -17.84
N ARG A 14 20.08 -15.19 -16.89
CA ARG A 14 19.69 -15.11 -15.47
C ARG A 14 20.04 -13.78 -14.81
N ALA A 15 21.07 -13.08 -15.27
CA ALA A 15 21.48 -11.78 -14.74
C ALA A 15 20.59 -10.62 -15.23
N THR A 16 19.92 -10.76 -16.38
CA THR A 16 19.02 -9.74 -16.95
C THR A 16 17.56 -9.89 -16.53
N ARG A 17 17.24 -10.71 -15.52
CA ARG A 17 15.86 -10.90 -15.05
C ARG A 17 15.41 -9.75 -14.15
N GLU A 18 14.21 -9.25 -14.42
CA GLU A 18 13.54 -8.24 -13.61
C GLU A 18 12.62 -8.89 -12.57
N LYS A 19 12.45 -8.24 -11.42
CA LYS A 19 11.66 -8.77 -10.30
C LYS A 19 10.33 -8.07 -10.15
N THR A 20 9.24 -8.84 -10.19
CA THR A 20 7.88 -8.31 -10.08
C THR A 20 7.53 -7.94 -8.63
N PRO A 21 6.50 -7.08 -8.41
CA PRO A 21 6.02 -6.75 -7.07
C PRO A 21 5.50 -7.93 -6.23
N ASN A 22 5.14 -9.07 -6.85
CA ASN A 22 4.68 -10.26 -6.13
C ASN A 22 5.82 -11.23 -5.76
N GLY A 23 7.04 -10.99 -6.28
CA GLY A 23 8.24 -11.79 -6.00
C GLY A 23 8.66 -12.74 -7.12
N SER A 24 7.85 -12.90 -8.19
CA SER A 24 8.25 -13.61 -9.41
C SER A 24 9.28 -12.82 -10.23
N PHE A 25 9.79 -13.44 -11.29
CA PHE A 25 10.76 -12.85 -12.21
C PHE A 25 10.28 -12.97 -13.65
N PHE A 26 10.70 -12.04 -14.51
CA PHE A 26 10.57 -12.11 -15.97
C PHE A 26 11.85 -11.64 -16.66
N ILE A 27 12.07 -12.04 -17.91
CA ILE A 27 13.11 -11.48 -18.79
C ILE A 27 12.47 -10.38 -19.64
N PRO A 28 13.02 -9.15 -19.67
CA PRO A 28 12.56 -8.10 -20.56
C PRO A 28 12.60 -8.54 -22.03
N HIS A 29 11.56 -8.24 -22.80
CA HIS A 29 11.41 -8.74 -24.18
C HIS A 29 12.63 -8.45 -25.08
N GLU A 30 13.23 -7.26 -24.98
CA GLU A 30 14.46 -6.87 -25.70
C GLU A 30 15.66 -7.81 -25.44
N GLN A 31 15.73 -8.43 -24.25
CA GLN A 31 16.80 -9.36 -23.89
C GLN A 31 16.52 -10.75 -24.48
N ILE A 32 15.25 -11.14 -24.61
CA ILE A 32 14.84 -12.35 -25.35
C ILE A 32 15.30 -12.22 -26.81
N GLU A 33 15.00 -11.10 -27.45
CA GLU A 33 15.42 -10.79 -28.82
C GLU A 33 16.95 -10.85 -28.99
N LYS A 34 17.67 -10.23 -28.06
CA LYS A 34 19.14 -10.17 -28.05
C LYS A 34 19.81 -11.52 -27.79
N PHE A 35 19.30 -12.35 -26.90
CA PHE A 35 19.88 -13.65 -26.57
C PHE A 35 19.44 -14.78 -27.53
N ALA A 36 18.37 -14.56 -28.29
CA ALA A 36 17.91 -15.43 -29.37
C ALA A 36 18.12 -14.78 -30.76
N GLU A 37 19.21 -14.02 -30.94
CA GLU A 37 19.62 -13.51 -32.24
C GLU A 37 20.05 -14.68 -33.15
N LYS A 38 19.79 -14.60 -34.47
CA LYS A 38 20.09 -15.68 -35.43
C LYS A 38 21.57 -16.10 -35.41
N SER A 39 22.49 -15.17 -35.16
CA SER A 39 23.93 -15.43 -35.03
C SER A 39 24.23 -16.37 -33.84
N ILE A 40 23.65 -16.10 -32.67
CA ILE A 40 23.77 -16.92 -31.46
C ILE A 40 23.12 -18.28 -31.68
N ILE A 41 21.89 -18.32 -32.20
CA ILE A 41 21.15 -19.56 -32.51
C ILE A 41 21.98 -20.48 -33.41
N ARG A 42 22.52 -19.95 -34.53
CA ARG A 42 23.41 -20.71 -35.43
C ARG A 42 24.63 -21.29 -34.72
N SER A 43 25.25 -20.53 -33.81
CA SER A 43 26.44 -20.98 -33.07
C SER A 43 26.15 -22.13 -32.09
N VAL A 44 24.91 -22.21 -31.58
CA VAL A 44 24.49 -23.17 -30.55
C VAL A 44 23.88 -24.45 -31.14
N ILE A 45 23.21 -24.36 -32.31
CA ILE A 45 22.61 -25.51 -33.00
C ILE A 45 23.70 -26.33 -33.72
N LYS A 46 23.67 -27.66 -33.52
CA LYS A 46 24.51 -28.67 -34.21
C LYS A 46 23.82 -29.17 -35.49
N GLU A 47 24.57 -29.88 -36.34
CA GLU A 47 24.00 -30.52 -37.54
C GLU A 47 23.02 -31.65 -37.17
N SER A 48 21.99 -31.86 -37.99
CA SER A 48 20.96 -32.88 -37.81
C SER A 48 20.46 -33.43 -39.14
N ASP A 49 19.85 -34.62 -39.09
CA ASP A 49 19.34 -35.38 -40.23
C ASP A 49 17.90 -35.01 -40.63
N VAL A 50 17.12 -34.35 -39.75
CA VAL A 50 15.68 -34.07 -39.98
C VAL A 50 15.46 -32.68 -40.58
N ILE A 51 16.16 -31.66 -40.08
CA ILE A 51 16.12 -30.29 -40.60
C ILE A 51 17.55 -29.75 -40.76
N ASP A 52 17.87 -29.25 -41.95
CA ASP A 52 19.10 -28.50 -42.23
C ASP A 52 19.32 -27.41 -41.16
N ARG A 53 20.51 -27.41 -40.54
CA ARG A 53 20.94 -26.46 -39.50
C ARG A 53 20.62 -25.00 -39.81
N GLU A 54 20.80 -24.56 -41.04
CA GLU A 54 20.54 -23.17 -41.44
C GLU A 54 19.03 -22.89 -41.53
N LYS A 55 18.24 -23.88 -41.97
CA LYS A 55 16.78 -23.81 -42.00
C LYS A 55 16.17 -23.88 -40.59
N LEU A 56 16.72 -24.71 -39.70
CA LEU A 56 16.30 -24.77 -38.29
C LEU A 56 16.63 -23.45 -37.59
N ALA A 57 17.84 -22.90 -37.79
CA ALA A 57 18.21 -21.60 -37.24
C ALA A 57 17.32 -20.46 -37.76
N GLU A 58 16.95 -20.46 -39.04
CA GLU A 58 15.98 -19.50 -39.61
C GLU A 58 14.62 -19.60 -38.89
N VAL A 59 14.03 -20.80 -38.81
CA VAL A 59 12.72 -21.02 -38.15
C VAL A 59 12.75 -20.61 -36.68
N VAL A 60 13.76 -21.05 -35.93
CA VAL A 60 13.89 -20.73 -34.51
C VAL A 60 14.08 -19.22 -34.29
N SER A 61 14.92 -18.58 -35.10
CA SER A 61 15.16 -17.13 -35.03
C SER A 61 13.98 -16.27 -35.42
N LYS A 62 12.92 -16.85 -35.98
CA LYS A 62 11.71 -16.14 -36.44
C LYS A 62 10.46 -16.48 -35.64
N HIS A 63 10.36 -17.69 -35.09
CA HIS A 63 9.12 -18.21 -34.51
C HIS A 63 9.27 -18.93 -33.15
N CYS A 64 10.48 -19.29 -32.70
CA CYS A 64 10.69 -20.17 -31.54
C CYS A 64 11.78 -19.64 -30.58
N ARG A 65 11.92 -18.32 -30.45
CA ARG A 65 12.97 -17.66 -29.64
C ARG A 65 12.83 -17.96 -28.14
N ARG A 66 11.62 -17.87 -27.59
CA ARG A 66 11.35 -18.23 -26.19
C ARG A 66 11.54 -19.72 -25.98
N ILE A 67 11.05 -20.57 -26.88
CA ILE A 67 11.24 -22.03 -26.79
C ILE A 67 12.74 -22.37 -26.72
N PHE A 68 13.55 -21.80 -27.62
CA PHE A 68 15.01 -21.95 -27.62
C PHE A 68 15.64 -21.57 -26.27
N LEU A 69 15.27 -20.43 -25.70
CA LEU A 69 15.79 -19.99 -24.40
C LEU A 69 15.26 -20.82 -23.20
N ILE A 70 14.02 -21.32 -23.26
CA ILE A 70 13.46 -22.25 -22.27
C ILE A 70 14.31 -23.54 -22.26
N LEU A 71 14.52 -24.14 -23.42
CA LEU A 71 15.30 -25.38 -23.56
C LEU A 71 16.77 -25.19 -23.18
N ILE A 72 17.37 -24.03 -23.46
CA ILE A 72 18.70 -23.68 -22.95
C ILE A 72 18.73 -23.62 -21.42
N LEU A 73 17.73 -22.98 -20.79
CA LEU A 73 17.65 -22.90 -19.33
C LEU A 73 17.42 -24.27 -18.67
N MET A 74 16.67 -25.16 -19.33
CA MET A 74 16.47 -26.57 -18.93
C MET A 74 17.69 -27.46 -19.21
N ASN A 75 18.64 -27.03 -20.05
CA ASN A 75 19.67 -27.88 -20.64
C ASN A 75 19.08 -29.07 -21.46
N ARG A 76 17.97 -28.82 -22.17
CA ARG A 76 17.26 -29.78 -23.06
C ARG A 76 17.21 -29.31 -24.52
N LEU A 77 18.33 -28.83 -25.05
CA LEU A 77 18.41 -28.35 -26.45
C LEU A 77 18.15 -29.48 -27.47
N ASP A 78 18.35 -30.74 -27.08
CA ASP A 78 17.95 -31.96 -27.78
C ASP A 78 16.47 -31.98 -28.21
N TRP A 79 15.59 -31.31 -27.46
CA TRP A 79 14.16 -31.26 -27.78
C TRP A 79 13.79 -30.25 -28.87
N LEU A 80 14.68 -29.31 -29.20
CA LEU A 80 14.35 -28.15 -30.02
C LEU A 80 13.84 -28.54 -31.40
N GLU A 81 14.51 -29.48 -32.06
CA GLU A 81 14.15 -29.90 -33.42
C GLU A 81 12.82 -30.66 -33.45
N GLY A 82 12.60 -31.58 -32.52
CA GLY A 82 11.35 -32.35 -32.42
C GLY A 82 10.14 -31.44 -32.16
N LEU A 83 10.24 -30.52 -31.21
CA LEU A 83 9.17 -29.57 -30.90
C LEU A 83 8.89 -28.60 -32.06
N VAL A 84 9.94 -28.14 -32.75
CA VAL A 84 9.79 -27.29 -33.96
C VAL A 84 9.16 -28.08 -35.12
N ALA A 85 9.51 -29.36 -35.30
CA ALA A 85 8.91 -30.24 -36.31
C ALA A 85 7.43 -30.53 -36.04
N LEU A 86 7.03 -30.64 -34.76
CA LEU A 86 5.62 -30.68 -34.32
C LEU A 86 4.89 -29.33 -34.48
N GLY A 87 5.58 -28.28 -34.91
CA GLY A 87 5.00 -26.97 -35.17
C GLY A 87 4.85 -26.05 -33.95
N LEU A 88 5.43 -26.41 -32.79
CA LEU A 88 5.40 -25.59 -31.58
C LEU A 88 6.16 -24.27 -31.80
N LYS A 89 5.50 -23.15 -31.48
CA LYS A 89 6.02 -21.78 -31.68
C LYS A 89 5.85 -20.94 -30.41
N ASP A 90 6.54 -19.81 -30.34
CA ASP A 90 6.43 -18.86 -29.22
C ASP A 90 4.98 -18.42 -28.96
N ASP A 91 4.14 -18.36 -30.01
CA ASP A 91 2.72 -18.01 -29.92
C ASP A 91 1.82 -19.14 -29.39
N SER A 92 2.34 -20.38 -29.32
CA SER A 92 1.70 -21.50 -28.63
C SER A 92 1.89 -21.41 -27.10
N LEU A 93 2.81 -20.57 -26.62
CA LEU A 93 3.11 -20.38 -25.20
C LEU A 93 2.14 -19.35 -24.56
N PRO A 94 1.81 -19.48 -23.27
CA PRO A 94 2.18 -20.57 -22.37
C PRO A 94 1.37 -21.86 -22.61
N LEU A 95 2.07 -22.99 -22.60
CA LEU A 95 1.45 -24.32 -22.53
C LEU A 95 1.00 -24.61 -21.10
N GLN A 96 -0.21 -25.14 -20.96
CA GLN A 96 -0.63 -25.91 -19.79
C GLN A 96 -0.11 -27.33 -19.96
N LEU A 97 0.80 -27.77 -19.09
CA LEU A 97 1.33 -29.13 -19.14
C LEU A 97 0.42 -30.11 -18.39
N ASP A 98 0.33 -31.32 -18.90
CA ASP A 98 -0.41 -32.44 -18.32
C ASP A 98 0.26 -33.77 -18.74
N GLN A 99 -0.22 -34.89 -18.22
CA GLN A 99 0.30 -36.23 -18.49
C GLN A 99 -0.82 -37.16 -19.00
N ASP A 100 -0.51 -38.05 -19.94
CA ASP A 100 -1.48 -39.06 -20.41
C ASP A 100 -1.42 -40.37 -19.60
N ASP A 101 -2.29 -41.32 -19.94
CA ASP A 101 -2.40 -42.61 -19.25
C ASP A 101 -1.10 -43.46 -19.29
N ASP A 102 -0.17 -43.14 -20.22
CA ASP A 102 1.17 -43.75 -20.36
C ASP A 102 2.26 -42.95 -19.60
N GLU A 103 1.88 -42.02 -18.71
CA GLU A 103 2.75 -41.03 -18.01
C GLU A 103 3.54 -40.10 -18.95
N ARG A 104 3.14 -39.96 -20.23
CA ARG A 104 3.85 -39.09 -21.17
C ARG A 104 3.39 -37.65 -21.03
N MET A 105 4.37 -36.75 -20.88
CA MET A 105 4.13 -35.33 -20.78
C MET A 105 3.68 -34.74 -22.13
N PHE A 106 2.60 -33.98 -22.12
CA PHE A 106 2.17 -33.15 -23.23
C PHE A 106 1.81 -31.73 -22.75
N GLY A 107 1.81 -30.78 -23.67
CA GLY A 107 1.37 -29.41 -23.42
C GLY A 107 0.16 -29.05 -24.27
N ILE A 108 -0.84 -28.43 -23.67
CA ILE A 108 -1.99 -27.82 -24.37
C ILE A 108 -1.75 -26.32 -24.46
N SER A 109 -1.81 -25.75 -25.67
CA SER A 109 -1.74 -24.31 -25.90
C SER A 109 -3.04 -23.59 -25.53
N THR A 110 -3.01 -22.27 -25.49
CA THR A 110 -4.21 -21.42 -25.34
C THR A 110 -5.22 -21.57 -26.50
N SER A 111 -4.77 -22.06 -27.67
CA SER A 111 -5.61 -22.45 -28.82
C SER A 111 -6.22 -23.85 -28.70
N GLY A 112 -5.84 -24.64 -27.68
CA GLY A 112 -6.28 -26.03 -27.50
C GLY A 112 -5.49 -27.06 -28.32
N GLU A 113 -4.37 -26.68 -28.91
CA GLU A 113 -3.48 -27.58 -29.66
C GLU A 113 -2.62 -28.39 -28.68
N ARG A 114 -2.57 -29.72 -28.84
CA ARG A 114 -1.72 -30.63 -28.05
C ARG A 114 -0.35 -30.78 -28.70
N PHE A 115 0.70 -30.63 -27.91
CA PHE A 115 2.09 -30.84 -28.27
C PHE A 115 2.70 -31.88 -27.34
N ASP A 116 2.99 -33.07 -27.87
CA ASP A 116 3.64 -34.14 -27.12
C ASP A 116 5.13 -33.85 -26.94
N PHE A 117 5.63 -33.97 -25.71
CA PHE A 117 7.07 -33.90 -25.45
C PHE A 117 7.73 -35.26 -25.70
N PRO A 118 9.07 -35.32 -25.88
CA PRO A 118 9.77 -36.59 -26.08
C PRO A 118 9.47 -37.63 -25.00
N SER A 119 9.24 -38.87 -25.41
CA SER A 119 8.74 -39.96 -24.55
C SER A 119 9.71 -40.42 -23.46
N ASP A 120 10.95 -39.92 -23.47
CA ASP A 120 11.97 -40.14 -22.45
C ASP A 120 11.99 -39.04 -21.37
N ALA A 121 11.10 -38.03 -21.45
CA ALA A 121 11.09 -36.86 -20.57
C ALA A 121 10.85 -37.20 -19.08
N PRO A 122 11.83 -36.93 -18.18
CA PRO A 122 11.60 -36.99 -16.74
C PRO A 122 10.51 -36.04 -16.24
N ILE A 123 9.74 -36.48 -15.23
CA ILE A 123 8.74 -35.66 -14.51
C ILE A 123 9.35 -34.36 -13.94
N GLN A 124 10.68 -34.30 -13.72
CA GLN A 124 11.40 -33.10 -13.29
C GLN A 124 11.38 -31.99 -14.35
N ASP A 125 11.42 -32.33 -15.64
CA ASP A 125 11.42 -31.37 -16.74
C ASP A 125 10.09 -30.62 -16.86
N GLU A 126 8.95 -31.22 -16.47
CA GLU A 126 7.64 -30.56 -16.40
C GLU A 126 7.71 -29.28 -15.52
N GLY A 127 8.29 -29.43 -14.31
CA GLY A 127 8.43 -28.33 -13.36
C GLY A 127 9.45 -27.28 -13.81
N MET A 128 10.53 -27.71 -14.49
CA MET A 128 11.51 -26.79 -15.07
C MET A 128 10.93 -26.03 -16.26
N PHE A 129 10.19 -26.69 -17.16
CA PHE A 129 9.53 -26.07 -18.29
C PHE A 129 8.51 -25.04 -17.83
N GLN A 130 7.60 -25.38 -16.91
CA GLN A 130 6.65 -24.41 -16.32
C GLN A 130 7.38 -23.19 -15.71
N THR A 131 8.48 -23.42 -14.98
CA THR A 131 9.25 -22.35 -14.32
C THR A 131 9.95 -21.42 -15.31
N PHE A 132 10.62 -21.97 -16.33
CA PHE A 132 11.35 -21.17 -17.32
C PHE A 132 10.43 -20.59 -18.41
N GLN A 133 9.32 -21.25 -18.72
CA GLN A 133 8.22 -20.69 -19.50
C GLN A 133 7.72 -19.41 -18.85
N ALA A 134 7.31 -19.46 -17.57
CA ALA A 134 6.84 -18.27 -16.86
C ALA A 134 7.86 -17.12 -16.93
N LEU A 135 9.15 -17.40 -16.73
CA LEU A 135 10.23 -16.42 -16.83
C LEU A 135 10.33 -15.71 -18.21
N LEU A 136 9.86 -16.33 -19.29
CA LEU A 136 10.00 -15.85 -20.68
C LEU A 136 8.66 -15.48 -21.35
N THR A 137 7.51 -15.76 -20.74
CA THR A 137 6.16 -15.49 -21.28
C THR A 137 5.47 -14.26 -20.67
N ALA A 138 6.23 -13.30 -20.14
CA ALA A 138 5.67 -12.01 -19.75
C ALA A 138 5.08 -11.27 -20.99
N PRO A 139 3.82 -10.80 -20.94
CA PRO A 139 3.13 -10.25 -22.12
C PRO A 139 3.78 -8.98 -22.65
N VAL A 140 3.67 -8.78 -23.96
CA VAL A 140 4.06 -7.56 -24.69
C VAL A 140 2.79 -6.98 -25.29
N PHE A 141 2.53 -5.69 -25.07
CA PHE A 141 1.30 -5.03 -25.52
C PHE A 141 1.59 -4.14 -26.72
N GLU A 142 1.60 -4.75 -27.91
CA GLU A 142 1.93 -4.12 -29.19
C GLU A 142 0.94 -4.60 -30.27
N GLY A 143 0.53 -3.71 -31.18
CA GLY A 143 -0.38 -4.05 -32.29
C GLY A 143 -1.67 -4.76 -31.83
N ASP A 144 -2.05 -5.83 -32.53
CA ASP A 144 -3.26 -6.62 -32.23
C ASP A 144 -3.25 -7.24 -30.82
N ARG A 145 -2.06 -7.40 -30.21
CA ARG A 145 -1.92 -7.96 -28.85
C ARG A 145 -2.28 -6.97 -27.75
N LYS A 146 -2.59 -5.71 -28.06
CA LYS A 146 -2.97 -4.71 -27.05
C LYS A 146 -4.31 -4.97 -26.36
N PHE A 147 -5.32 -5.48 -27.08
CA PHE A 147 -6.69 -5.49 -26.58
C PHE A 147 -7.30 -6.89 -26.57
N GLY A 148 -7.96 -7.25 -25.45
CA GLY A 148 -8.62 -8.54 -25.29
C GLY A 148 -7.70 -9.73 -25.00
N GLN A 149 -6.44 -9.52 -24.61
CA GLN A 149 -5.53 -10.63 -24.27
C GLN A 149 -6.07 -11.47 -23.11
N LEU A 150 -6.05 -12.80 -23.23
CA LEU A 150 -6.25 -13.72 -22.12
C LEU A 150 -4.88 -14.22 -21.62
N LEU A 151 -4.60 -13.98 -20.35
CA LEU A 151 -3.35 -14.35 -19.67
C LEU A 151 -3.60 -15.49 -18.68
N GLN A 152 -2.72 -16.49 -18.68
CA GLN A 152 -2.72 -17.50 -17.63
C GLN A 152 -2.24 -16.90 -16.30
N LYS A 153 -2.81 -17.38 -15.20
CA LYS A 153 -2.47 -16.98 -13.82
C LYS A 153 -1.00 -17.20 -13.44
N SER A 154 -0.31 -18.09 -14.14
CA SER A 154 1.12 -18.42 -14.00
C SER A 154 2.06 -17.39 -14.65
N GLN A 155 1.58 -16.59 -15.62
CA GLN A 155 2.42 -15.62 -16.33
C GLN A 155 2.77 -14.42 -15.43
N PRO A 156 4.06 -14.05 -15.31
CA PRO A 156 4.45 -12.82 -14.64
C PRO A 156 4.07 -11.62 -15.50
N LEU A 157 3.36 -10.66 -14.91
CA LEU A 157 3.16 -9.35 -15.54
C LEU A 157 4.49 -8.56 -15.53
N PRO A 158 4.81 -7.78 -16.57
CA PRO A 158 6.08 -7.04 -16.73
C PRO A 158 6.18 -5.79 -15.83
N TYR A 159 5.72 -5.92 -14.59
CA TYR A 159 5.60 -4.85 -13.61
C TYR A 159 6.88 -4.76 -12.79
N LEU A 160 7.34 -3.55 -12.52
CA LEU A 160 8.52 -3.30 -11.70
C LEU A 160 8.14 -2.87 -10.29
N LYS A 161 9.00 -3.18 -9.31
CA LYS A 161 8.81 -2.80 -7.92
C LYS A 161 9.01 -1.29 -7.74
N PHE A 162 8.10 -0.64 -7.02
CA PHE A 162 8.30 0.72 -6.53
C PHE A 162 9.44 0.76 -5.49
N ALA A 163 10.40 1.66 -5.68
CA ALA A 163 11.54 1.85 -4.77
C ALA A 163 11.12 2.38 -3.38
N ILE A 164 9.97 3.05 -3.30
CA ILE A 164 9.40 3.60 -2.06
C ILE A 164 8.06 2.91 -1.80
N VAL A 165 7.85 2.43 -0.57
CA VAL A 165 6.60 1.81 -0.14
C VAL A 165 5.57 2.91 0.15
N GLY A 166 4.78 3.28 -0.85
CA GLY A 166 3.73 4.30 -0.69
C GLY A 166 2.92 4.66 -1.95
N GLU A 167 3.51 4.61 -3.15
CA GLU A 167 2.89 5.10 -4.41
C GLU A 167 1.67 4.31 -4.95
N LYS A 168 1.09 3.37 -4.19
CA LYS A 168 0.34 2.25 -4.80
C LYS A 168 -1.11 2.50 -5.23
N LEU A 169 -1.83 3.40 -4.57
CA LEU A 169 -3.28 3.61 -4.80
C LEU A 169 -3.53 5.00 -5.37
N ALA A 170 -4.12 5.06 -6.57
CA ALA A 170 -4.48 6.32 -7.24
C ALA A 170 -5.96 6.68 -7.04
N GLY A 171 -6.83 5.69 -6.84
CA GLY A 171 -8.23 5.93 -6.52
C GLY A 171 -9.06 4.65 -6.43
N LYS A 172 -10.21 4.74 -5.76
CA LYS A 172 -11.23 3.70 -5.74
C LYS A 172 -12.54 4.27 -6.29
N GLY A 173 -12.95 3.78 -7.46
CA GLY A 173 -14.25 4.06 -8.04
C GLY A 173 -15.34 3.13 -7.50
N PHE A 174 -16.57 3.29 -7.99
CA PHE A 174 -17.72 2.52 -7.53
C PHE A 174 -17.61 1.01 -7.81
N PHE A 175 -17.02 0.64 -8.95
CA PHE A 175 -16.92 -0.75 -9.44
C PHE A 175 -15.48 -1.18 -9.80
N SER A 176 -14.47 -0.34 -9.50
CA SER A 176 -13.07 -0.59 -9.85
C SER A 176 -12.07 0.12 -8.93
N GLU A 177 -10.87 -0.42 -8.85
CA GLU A 177 -9.71 0.17 -8.17
C GLU A 177 -8.65 0.53 -9.22
N VAL A 178 -8.00 1.69 -9.08
CA VAL A 178 -6.97 2.19 -10.01
C VAL A 178 -5.63 2.26 -9.30
N ASP A 179 -4.68 1.44 -9.75
CA ASP A 179 -3.31 1.34 -9.23
C ASP A 179 -2.34 2.09 -10.15
N LYS A 180 -1.49 2.97 -9.58
CA LYS A 180 -0.31 3.50 -10.30
C LYS A 180 0.71 2.35 -10.44
N THR A 181 1.21 2.09 -11.64
CA THR A 181 2.11 0.96 -11.92
C THR A 181 3.27 1.37 -12.82
N ARG A 182 4.45 0.78 -12.61
CA ARG A 182 5.62 0.89 -13.50
C ARG A 182 5.72 -0.38 -14.34
N ILE A 183 5.77 -0.25 -15.66
CA ILE A 183 5.92 -1.36 -16.61
C ILE A 183 7.23 -1.22 -17.36
N HIS A 184 8.00 -2.30 -17.49
CA HIS A 184 9.29 -2.26 -18.21
C HIS A 184 9.06 -1.89 -19.70
N CYS A 185 9.79 -0.91 -20.23
CA CYS A 185 9.50 -0.29 -21.53
C CYS A 185 9.55 -1.27 -22.71
N ALA A 186 10.40 -2.30 -22.65
CA ALA A 186 10.44 -3.39 -23.62
C ALA A 186 9.10 -4.17 -23.80
N HIS A 187 8.14 -4.02 -22.89
CA HIS A 187 6.79 -4.62 -22.98
C HIS A 187 5.70 -3.64 -23.46
N LEU A 188 6.09 -2.38 -23.71
CA LEU A 188 5.28 -1.29 -24.25
C LEU A 188 6.08 -0.52 -25.33
N PRO A 189 6.52 -1.17 -26.42
CA PRO A 189 7.49 -0.60 -27.36
C PRO A 189 7.01 0.68 -28.07
N GLU A 190 5.69 0.87 -28.17
CA GLU A 190 5.06 2.07 -28.74
C GLU A 190 5.06 3.29 -27.78
N TYR A 191 5.50 3.13 -26.53
CA TYR A 191 5.49 4.19 -25.51
C TYR A 191 6.91 4.47 -24.99
N PRO A 192 7.38 5.72 -25.02
CA PRO A 192 8.73 6.05 -24.56
C PRO A 192 8.86 5.80 -23.04
N PRO A 193 10.03 5.33 -22.55
CA PRO A 193 10.29 5.25 -21.13
C PRO A 193 10.29 6.64 -20.48
N SER A 194 10.01 6.70 -19.18
CA SER A 194 10.21 7.93 -18.41
C SER A 194 11.67 8.39 -18.47
N PRO A 195 11.96 9.71 -18.44
CA PRO A 195 13.31 10.23 -18.58
C PRO A 195 14.33 9.57 -17.63
N GLY A 196 15.37 8.97 -18.22
CA GLY A 196 16.44 8.29 -17.49
C GLY A 196 16.08 6.93 -16.87
N THR A 197 14.98 6.29 -17.26
CA THR A 197 14.55 4.99 -16.72
C THR A 197 14.35 3.92 -17.81
N ASN A 198 14.09 2.68 -17.39
CA ASN A 198 13.69 1.55 -18.25
C ASN A 198 12.19 1.23 -18.15
N TYR A 199 11.35 2.19 -17.74
CA TYR A 199 9.93 1.93 -17.49
C TYR A 199 9.00 3.05 -17.95
N VAL A 200 7.76 2.67 -18.23
CA VAL A 200 6.60 3.55 -18.48
C VAL A 200 5.72 3.54 -17.23
N ILE A 201 5.20 4.71 -16.83
CA ILE A 201 4.21 4.83 -15.75
C ILE A 201 2.81 4.76 -16.35
N VAL A 202 1.97 3.88 -15.81
CA VAL A 202 0.58 3.66 -16.27
C VAL A 202 -0.38 3.60 -15.09
N ALA A 203 -1.66 3.86 -15.36
CA ALA A 203 -2.76 3.51 -14.48
C ALA A 203 -3.30 2.11 -14.85
N ILE A 204 -3.45 1.22 -13.88
CA ILE A 204 -4.09 -0.09 -14.06
C ILE A 204 -5.45 -0.05 -13.36
N LYS A 205 -6.53 -0.01 -14.15
CA LYS A 205 -7.91 -0.14 -13.65
C LYS A 205 -8.27 -1.62 -13.56
N ARG A 206 -8.69 -2.06 -12.37
CA ARG A 206 -9.07 -3.44 -12.03
C ARG A 206 -10.50 -3.49 -11.51
N PHE A 207 -11.27 -4.46 -11.93
CA PHE A 207 -12.67 -4.64 -11.49
C PHE A 207 -12.79 -5.66 -10.35
N THR A 208 -13.80 -5.50 -9.51
CA THR A 208 -14.20 -6.46 -8.47
C THR A 208 -14.94 -7.66 -9.05
N GLN A 209 -14.75 -8.85 -8.49
CA GLN A 209 -15.40 -10.09 -8.98
C GLN A 209 -16.94 -10.07 -8.91
N SER A 210 -17.52 -9.17 -8.14
CA SER A 210 -18.97 -8.94 -8.05
C SER A 210 -19.60 -8.29 -9.28
N ASP A 211 -18.79 -7.72 -10.20
CA ASP A 211 -19.25 -6.72 -11.17
C ASP A 211 -18.84 -7.05 -12.63
N GLU A 212 -18.83 -8.33 -13.00
CA GLU A 212 -18.33 -8.79 -14.32
C GLU A 212 -19.01 -8.08 -15.51
N ALA A 213 -20.33 -7.90 -15.49
CA ALA A 213 -21.04 -7.20 -16.56
C ALA A 213 -20.62 -5.73 -16.72
N TRP A 214 -20.17 -5.08 -15.63
CA TRP A 214 -19.61 -3.72 -15.68
C TRP A 214 -18.20 -3.71 -16.24
N ALA A 215 -17.38 -4.68 -15.84
CA ALA A 215 -16.03 -4.87 -16.38
C ALA A 215 -16.06 -5.11 -17.91
N GLU A 216 -16.98 -5.94 -18.39
CA GLU A 216 -17.18 -6.19 -19.82
C GLU A 216 -17.60 -4.94 -20.58
N LYS A 217 -18.55 -4.18 -20.03
CA LYS A 217 -19.03 -2.93 -20.63
C LYS A 217 -17.91 -1.89 -20.75
N ASP A 218 -17.10 -1.74 -19.70
CA ASP A 218 -15.99 -0.76 -19.69
C ASP A 218 -14.84 -1.19 -20.62
N VAL A 219 -14.49 -2.47 -20.65
CA VAL A 219 -13.52 -3.02 -21.64
C VAL A 219 -14.03 -2.85 -23.07
N ALA A 220 -15.32 -3.11 -23.33
CA ALA A 220 -15.92 -2.89 -24.65
C ALA A 220 -15.92 -1.40 -25.06
N ASN A 221 -16.18 -0.49 -24.12
CA ASN A 221 -16.07 0.95 -24.34
C ASN A 221 -14.61 1.36 -24.63
N ALA A 222 -13.65 0.89 -23.84
CA ALA A 222 -12.21 1.16 -24.03
C ALA A 222 -11.68 0.64 -25.39
N ASN A 223 -12.17 -0.52 -25.86
CA ASN A 223 -11.88 -1.04 -27.18
C ASN A 223 -12.57 -0.21 -28.29
N THR A 224 -13.82 0.23 -28.08
CA THR A 224 -14.56 1.07 -29.04
C THR A 224 -13.86 2.40 -29.30
N LEU A 225 -13.30 3.02 -28.25
CA LEU A 225 -12.58 4.30 -28.31
C LEU A 225 -11.21 4.24 -29.02
N GLN A 226 -10.75 3.05 -29.42
CA GLN A 226 -9.58 2.89 -30.30
C GLN A 226 -9.88 3.20 -31.77
N SER A 227 -11.16 3.24 -32.16
CA SER A 227 -11.55 3.59 -33.53
C SER A 227 -11.06 5.00 -33.90
N PRO A 228 -10.50 5.22 -35.12
CA PRO A 228 -10.08 6.54 -35.59
C PRO A 228 -11.16 7.63 -35.48
N ALA A 229 -12.43 7.25 -35.45
CA ALA A 229 -13.57 8.17 -35.25
C ALA A 229 -13.56 8.89 -33.87
N TYR A 230 -12.84 8.38 -32.88
CA TYR A 230 -12.69 8.96 -31.53
C TYR A 230 -11.29 9.51 -31.27
N LYS A 231 -10.43 9.64 -32.28
CA LYS A 231 -9.07 10.17 -32.11
C LYS A 231 -9.14 11.66 -31.74
N SER A 232 -8.79 11.99 -30.49
CA SER A 232 -8.74 13.35 -29.96
C SER A 232 -7.62 13.48 -28.94
N SER A 233 -6.99 14.66 -28.86
CA SER A 233 -6.06 15.02 -27.79
C SER A 233 -6.71 15.02 -26.41
N HIS A 234 -8.03 15.20 -26.34
CA HIS A 234 -8.82 15.41 -25.11
C HIS A 234 -9.71 14.21 -24.74
N LEU A 235 -9.47 13.03 -25.32
CA LEU A 235 -10.06 11.75 -24.92
C LEU A 235 -8.96 10.82 -24.40
N THR A 236 -9.19 10.18 -23.24
CA THR A 236 -8.27 9.16 -22.71
C THR A 236 -8.44 7.86 -23.49
N GLN A 237 -7.43 7.46 -24.25
CA GLN A 237 -7.39 6.16 -24.93
C GLN A 237 -6.67 5.13 -24.05
N ALA A 238 -7.19 3.91 -23.98
CA ALA A 238 -6.51 2.81 -23.30
C ALA A 238 -5.25 2.37 -24.07
N ILE A 239 -4.21 2.01 -23.33
CA ILE A 239 -2.95 1.43 -23.83
C ILE A 239 -3.18 -0.04 -24.19
N ALA A 240 -3.87 -0.76 -23.31
CA ALA A 240 -4.14 -2.19 -23.44
C ALA A 240 -5.36 -2.63 -22.62
N THR A 241 -5.99 -3.74 -22.99
CA THR A 241 -6.98 -4.46 -22.18
C THR A 241 -6.64 -5.95 -22.14
N TYR A 242 -6.71 -6.56 -20.96
CA TYR A 242 -6.40 -7.98 -20.78
C TYR A 242 -7.20 -8.58 -19.61
N THR A 243 -7.35 -9.90 -19.63
CA THR A 243 -8.01 -10.70 -18.59
C THR A 243 -7.02 -11.72 -18.05
N ILE A 244 -6.98 -11.90 -16.74
CA ILE A 244 -6.23 -13.00 -16.11
C ILE A 244 -7.20 -14.13 -15.81
N GLN A 245 -6.89 -15.33 -16.29
CA GLN A 245 -7.65 -16.56 -16.06
C GLN A 245 -7.86 -16.79 -14.56
N ASP A 246 -9.11 -17.11 -14.17
CA ASP A 246 -9.58 -17.25 -12.79
C ASP A 246 -9.29 -16.04 -11.88
N GLY A 247 -9.05 -14.87 -12.48
CA GLY A 247 -8.68 -13.63 -11.81
C GLY A 247 -9.71 -12.53 -12.01
N GLY A 248 -9.56 -11.78 -13.11
CA GLY A 248 -10.38 -10.62 -13.43
C GLY A 248 -9.91 -9.87 -14.69
N LYS A 249 -10.69 -8.88 -15.11
CA LYS A 249 -10.42 -8.04 -16.30
C LYS A 249 -9.68 -6.75 -15.89
N PHE A 250 -8.88 -6.20 -16.79
CA PHE A 250 -8.01 -5.05 -16.53
C PHE A 250 -7.97 -4.10 -17.73
N ILE A 251 -7.90 -2.79 -17.46
CA ILE A 251 -7.66 -1.76 -18.46
C ILE A 251 -6.38 -1.00 -18.07
N MET A 252 -5.43 -0.94 -18.98
CA MET A 252 -4.21 -0.14 -18.85
C MET A 252 -4.43 1.22 -19.51
N LEU A 253 -4.26 2.29 -18.74
CA LEU A 253 -4.49 3.67 -19.15
C LEU A 253 -3.19 4.49 -19.02
N PRO A 254 -2.99 5.55 -19.82
CA PRO A 254 -1.95 6.54 -19.57
C PRO A 254 -2.09 7.13 -18.16
N TRP A 255 -0.98 7.31 -17.47
CA TRP A 255 -0.97 7.93 -16.14
C TRP A 255 -1.04 9.46 -16.23
N ALA A 256 -1.89 10.08 -15.40
CA ALA A 256 -2.10 11.52 -15.37
C ALA A 256 -1.35 12.16 -14.18
N ASP A 257 -0.13 12.64 -14.40
CA ASP A 257 0.72 13.23 -13.34
C ASP A 257 0.19 14.55 -12.74
N GLY A 258 -0.86 15.12 -13.30
CA GLY A 258 -1.63 16.22 -12.72
C GLY A 258 -2.75 15.81 -11.76
N GLY A 259 -3.20 14.55 -11.80
CA GLY A 259 -4.45 14.14 -11.15
C GLY A 259 -5.67 14.50 -12.01
N HIS A 260 -6.74 14.98 -11.38
CA HIS A 260 -7.97 15.42 -12.05
C HIS A 260 -8.15 16.94 -12.00
N LEU A 261 -9.17 17.47 -12.69
CA LEU A 261 -9.39 18.90 -12.89
C LEU A 261 -9.50 19.70 -11.57
N ASP A 262 -10.09 19.12 -10.52
CA ASP A 262 -10.11 19.79 -9.20
C ASP A 262 -8.70 19.97 -8.59
N ASN A 263 -7.75 19.05 -8.83
CA ASN A 263 -6.35 19.24 -8.41
C ASN A 263 -5.67 20.35 -9.22
N TYR A 264 -6.01 20.49 -10.50
CA TYR A 264 -5.52 21.60 -11.33
C TYR A 264 -6.04 22.95 -10.81
N TRP A 265 -7.31 23.01 -10.42
CA TRP A 265 -7.91 24.19 -9.80
C TRP A 265 -7.29 24.52 -8.43
N GLU A 266 -7.04 23.52 -7.60
CA GLU A 266 -6.36 23.65 -6.29
C GLU A 266 -4.94 24.22 -6.47
N VAL A 267 -4.11 23.59 -7.30
CA VAL A 267 -2.70 23.94 -7.50
C VAL A 267 -2.51 25.36 -8.03
N LEU A 268 -3.43 25.86 -8.87
CA LEU A 268 -3.32 27.20 -9.46
C LEU A 268 -4.13 28.28 -8.73
N GLY A 269 -5.00 27.94 -7.78
CA GLY A 269 -5.73 28.86 -6.91
C GLY A 269 -6.78 29.78 -7.57
N GLY A 270 -6.70 30.06 -8.87
CA GLY A 270 -7.67 30.85 -9.64
C GLY A 270 -7.69 32.36 -9.30
N GLY A 271 -8.72 33.07 -9.76
CA GLY A 271 -9.00 34.50 -9.43
C GLY A 271 -8.04 35.57 -9.96
N HIS A 272 -6.74 35.28 -10.17
CA HIS A 272 -5.70 36.24 -10.58
C HIS A 272 -4.75 35.65 -11.64
N LEU A 273 -5.31 34.96 -12.63
CA LEU A 273 -4.51 34.32 -13.70
C LEU A 273 -4.11 35.32 -14.78
N ARG A 274 -2.91 35.16 -15.34
CA ARG A 274 -2.45 35.95 -16.50
C ARG A 274 -3.25 35.58 -17.75
N LYS A 275 -3.37 36.52 -18.71
CA LYS A 275 -4.15 36.36 -19.94
C LYS A 275 -3.77 35.09 -20.71
N GLU A 276 -2.48 34.77 -20.79
CA GLU A 276 -1.96 33.61 -21.52
C GLU A 276 -2.42 32.29 -20.89
N LYS A 277 -2.52 32.23 -19.55
CA LYS A 277 -2.99 31.02 -18.86
C LYS A 277 -4.50 30.91 -18.92
N VAL A 278 -5.25 32.01 -18.86
CA VAL A 278 -6.71 31.98 -19.09
C VAL A 278 -7.03 31.55 -20.52
N MET A 279 -6.31 32.08 -21.52
CA MET A 279 -6.40 31.64 -22.91
C MET A 279 -6.26 30.13 -23.05
N TRP A 280 -5.15 29.57 -22.53
CA TRP A 280 -4.92 28.12 -22.57
C TRP A 280 -6.07 27.32 -21.92
N ILE A 281 -6.61 27.76 -20.79
CA ILE A 281 -7.75 27.07 -20.14
C ILE A 281 -9.00 27.08 -21.01
N LEU A 282 -9.30 28.20 -21.69
CA LEU A 282 -10.44 28.28 -22.61
C LEU A 282 -10.24 27.39 -23.84
N THR A 283 -9.02 27.34 -24.38
CA THR A 283 -8.63 26.43 -25.48
C THR A 283 -8.80 24.96 -25.08
N GLU A 284 -8.34 24.55 -23.89
CA GLU A 284 -8.54 23.19 -23.39
C GLU A 284 -10.03 22.86 -23.23
N PHE A 285 -10.85 23.77 -22.70
CA PHE A 285 -12.29 23.55 -22.60
C PHE A 285 -12.99 23.48 -23.97
N ALA A 286 -12.53 24.22 -24.97
CA ALA A 286 -12.99 24.03 -26.36
C ALA A 286 -12.60 22.64 -26.89
N GLY A 287 -11.40 22.15 -26.56
CA GLY A 287 -10.93 20.79 -26.84
C GLY A 287 -11.75 19.69 -26.15
N LEU A 288 -12.16 19.89 -24.89
CA LEU A 288 -13.10 19.01 -24.19
C LEU A 288 -14.49 19.00 -24.86
N CYS A 289 -14.94 20.16 -25.37
CA CYS A 289 -16.17 20.23 -26.18
C CYS A 289 -16.02 19.52 -27.54
N GLU A 290 -14.83 19.53 -28.17
CA GLU A 290 -14.53 18.73 -29.36
C GLU A 290 -14.61 17.24 -29.07
N ALA A 291 -13.96 16.78 -28.00
CA ALA A 291 -14.04 15.39 -27.54
C ALA A 291 -15.50 14.95 -27.35
N LEU A 292 -16.33 15.76 -26.69
CA LEU A 292 -17.75 15.47 -26.49
C LEU A 292 -18.55 15.47 -27.80
N LYS A 293 -18.24 16.38 -28.74
CA LYS A 293 -18.79 16.40 -30.11
C LYS A 293 -18.49 15.10 -30.85
N LEU A 294 -17.25 14.57 -30.77
CA LEU A 294 -16.85 13.33 -31.44
C LEU A 294 -17.58 12.10 -30.86
N LEU A 295 -17.64 11.98 -29.53
CA LEU A 295 -18.45 10.93 -28.86
C LEU A 295 -19.91 11.01 -29.33
N HIS A 296 -20.50 12.20 -29.26
CA HIS A 296 -21.90 12.40 -29.63
C HIS A 296 -22.16 12.13 -31.11
N ALA A 297 -21.23 12.42 -32.03
CA ALA A 297 -21.40 12.13 -33.46
C ALA A 297 -21.63 10.63 -33.73
N GLN A 298 -20.96 9.75 -32.97
CA GLN A 298 -21.12 8.29 -33.04
C GLN A 298 -22.25 7.75 -32.13
N ASN A 299 -23.11 8.62 -31.58
CA ASN A 299 -24.15 8.27 -30.60
C ASN A 299 -23.61 7.58 -29.33
N PHE A 300 -22.34 7.85 -29.00
CA PHE A 300 -21.69 7.51 -27.74
C PHE A 300 -22.01 8.59 -26.70
N ARG A 301 -22.30 8.19 -25.45
CA ARG A 301 -22.66 9.08 -24.33
C ARG A 301 -21.81 8.79 -23.11
N HIS A 302 -21.36 9.82 -22.42
CA HIS A 302 -20.50 9.70 -21.23
C HIS A 302 -21.30 9.20 -20.01
N ASN A 303 -22.41 9.88 -19.69
CA ASN A 303 -23.33 9.67 -18.56
C ASN A 303 -22.80 9.99 -17.14
N ASP A 304 -21.55 10.40 -16.98
CA ASP A 304 -20.95 10.81 -15.68
C ASP A 304 -19.83 11.85 -15.88
N LEU A 305 -20.08 12.90 -16.68
CA LEU A 305 -19.08 13.95 -16.93
C LEU A 305 -19.01 14.92 -15.74
N LYS A 306 -17.83 15.08 -15.14
CA LYS A 306 -17.57 15.88 -13.94
C LYS A 306 -16.07 16.19 -13.79
N PRO A 307 -15.64 17.14 -12.95
CA PRO A 307 -14.23 17.50 -12.76
C PRO A 307 -13.31 16.31 -12.43
N GLU A 308 -13.79 15.35 -11.65
CA GLU A 308 -13.02 14.14 -11.26
C GLU A 308 -12.75 13.21 -12.46
N ASN A 309 -13.59 13.28 -13.50
CA ASN A 309 -13.49 12.49 -14.72
C ASN A 309 -12.83 13.27 -15.87
N ILE A 310 -12.20 14.42 -15.58
CA ILE A 310 -11.34 15.18 -16.49
C ILE A 310 -9.93 15.14 -15.91
N LEU A 311 -9.02 14.43 -16.57
CA LEU A 311 -7.66 14.17 -16.11
C LEU A 311 -6.68 15.23 -16.63
N TRP A 312 -5.75 15.66 -15.78
CA TRP A 312 -4.68 16.61 -16.11
C TRP A 312 -3.37 15.86 -16.37
N PHE A 313 -2.92 15.93 -17.62
CA PHE A 313 -1.61 15.46 -18.05
C PHE A 313 -0.63 16.64 -18.06
N LYS A 314 0.50 16.46 -17.38
CA LYS A 314 1.62 17.42 -17.39
C LYS A 314 2.60 16.98 -18.47
N GLU A 315 3.03 17.92 -19.29
CA GLU A 315 3.97 17.66 -20.39
C GLU A 315 5.28 18.42 -20.12
N GLU A 316 6.42 17.74 -20.26
CA GLU A 316 7.73 18.34 -19.90
C GLU A 316 8.24 19.32 -20.97
N ASN A 317 7.86 19.10 -22.24
CA ASN A 317 8.32 19.87 -23.40
C ASN A 317 7.17 20.39 -24.29
N ALA A 318 5.93 20.34 -23.80
CA ALA A 318 4.72 20.82 -24.46
C ALA A 318 3.81 21.49 -23.41
N PRO A 319 2.77 22.25 -23.80
CA PRO A 319 1.74 22.64 -22.84
C PRO A 319 1.06 21.39 -22.25
N ASP A 320 0.63 21.51 -20.98
CA ASP A 320 -0.27 20.55 -20.32
C ASP A 320 -1.51 20.22 -21.18
N ASN A 321 -2.23 19.15 -20.83
CA ASN A 321 -3.42 18.71 -21.56
C ASN A 321 -4.51 18.14 -20.62
N LEU A 322 -5.77 18.52 -20.83
CA LEU A 322 -6.95 18.01 -20.14
C LEU A 322 -7.70 16.96 -21.00
N LYS A 323 -7.99 15.78 -20.44
CA LYS A 323 -8.67 14.68 -21.16
C LYS A 323 -9.86 14.10 -20.39
N ILE A 324 -10.98 13.86 -21.09
CA ILE A 324 -12.12 13.12 -20.53
C ILE A 324 -11.72 11.65 -20.29
N SER A 325 -12.17 11.07 -19.18
CA SER A 325 -11.87 9.71 -18.75
C SER A 325 -13.05 9.08 -17.98
N ASP A 326 -12.89 7.81 -17.59
CA ASP A 326 -13.86 6.94 -16.91
C ASP A 326 -15.18 6.66 -17.67
N PHE A 327 -15.05 5.88 -18.74
CA PHE A 327 -16.16 5.49 -19.61
C PHE A 327 -17.00 4.29 -19.11
N GLY A 328 -16.89 3.87 -17.83
CA GLY A 328 -17.59 2.68 -17.31
C GLY A 328 -19.12 2.79 -17.32
N LEU A 329 -19.65 3.99 -17.13
CA LEU A 329 -21.08 4.28 -17.24
C LEU A 329 -21.51 4.67 -18.66
N SER A 330 -20.58 4.83 -19.60
CA SER A 330 -20.87 5.26 -20.97
C SER A 330 -21.67 4.24 -21.79
N THR A 331 -22.39 4.70 -22.81
CA THR A 331 -23.20 3.84 -23.69
C THR A 331 -23.10 4.24 -25.16
N CYS A 332 -22.81 3.27 -26.01
CA CYS A 332 -22.78 3.38 -27.48
C CYS A 332 -23.93 2.60 -28.10
N HIS A 333 -24.55 3.11 -29.17
CA HIS A 333 -25.51 2.32 -29.97
C HIS A 333 -25.31 2.61 -31.46
N GLY A 334 -25.10 1.55 -32.25
CA GLY A 334 -24.83 1.62 -33.69
C GLY A 334 -25.84 2.45 -34.49
N ILE A 335 -25.34 3.02 -35.59
CA ILE A 335 -25.96 4.15 -36.29
C ILE A 335 -27.25 3.76 -37.06
N ASP A 336 -27.40 2.51 -37.49
CA ASP A 336 -28.49 2.06 -38.40
C ASP A 336 -29.81 1.63 -37.73
N LYS A 337 -30.14 2.14 -36.54
CA LYS A 337 -31.47 1.90 -35.91
C LYS A 337 -32.14 3.20 -35.49
N ASN A 338 -32.97 3.70 -36.41
CA ASN A 338 -33.82 4.89 -36.28
C ASN A 338 -34.51 5.00 -34.92
N THR A 339 -34.58 6.24 -34.41
CA THR A 339 -35.13 6.64 -33.10
C THR A 339 -36.52 6.07 -32.80
N ILE A 340 -37.33 5.82 -33.84
CA ILE A 340 -38.71 5.32 -33.74
C ILE A 340 -38.78 3.87 -33.22
N VAL A 341 -37.76 3.04 -33.43
CA VAL A 341 -37.76 1.62 -33.01
C VAL A 341 -37.39 1.46 -31.51
N ARG A 342 -37.09 2.56 -30.79
CA ARG A 342 -36.51 2.52 -29.44
C ARG A 342 -37.50 2.63 -28.27
N ALA A 343 -38.81 2.62 -28.51
CA ALA A 343 -39.83 2.74 -27.46
C ALA A 343 -39.74 1.65 -26.36
N ASN A 344 -39.21 0.46 -26.70
CA ASN A 344 -39.15 -0.71 -25.81
C ASN A 344 -37.72 -1.09 -25.35
N LEU A 345 -36.74 -0.18 -25.43
CA LEU A 345 -35.34 -0.44 -25.01
C LEU A 345 -34.99 0.33 -23.73
N HIS A 346 -35.04 -0.34 -22.59
CA HIS A 346 -34.71 0.23 -21.27
C HIS A 346 -33.19 0.41 -21.08
N THR A 347 -32.76 1.56 -20.54
CA THR A 347 -31.36 1.79 -20.15
C THR A 347 -31.16 1.43 -18.68
N LEU A 348 -30.58 0.26 -18.40
CA LEU A 348 -30.36 -0.27 -17.03
C LEU A 348 -29.18 0.35 -16.26
N THR A 349 -28.53 1.40 -16.79
CA THR A 349 -27.34 1.99 -16.16
C THR A 349 -27.72 2.96 -15.02
N PRO A 350 -27.12 2.87 -13.81
CA PRO A 350 -27.31 3.84 -12.74
C PRO A 350 -27.00 5.29 -13.18
N PRO A 351 -27.54 6.32 -12.52
CA PRO A 351 -27.12 7.70 -12.76
C PRO A 351 -25.73 7.99 -12.15
N GLY A 352 -24.99 8.93 -12.74
CA GLY A 352 -23.74 9.46 -12.20
C GLY A 352 -23.92 10.34 -10.95
N THR A 353 -22.83 10.99 -10.51
CA THR A 353 -22.80 11.80 -9.27
C THR A 353 -23.91 12.87 -9.25
N SER A 354 -24.74 12.88 -8.19
CA SER A 354 -26.00 13.66 -8.12
C SER A 354 -25.89 15.13 -8.54
N ARG A 355 -24.79 15.83 -8.18
CA ARG A 355 -24.56 17.25 -8.50
C ARG A 355 -24.69 17.57 -9.98
N TYR A 356 -24.13 16.73 -10.85
CA TYR A 356 -24.05 16.94 -12.30
C TYR A 356 -25.26 16.37 -13.05
N LYS A 357 -26.20 15.74 -12.33
CA LYS A 357 -27.39 15.09 -12.88
C LYS A 357 -28.42 16.12 -13.38
N PRO A 358 -28.99 15.97 -14.59
CA PRO A 358 -29.99 16.88 -15.13
C PRO A 358 -31.41 16.64 -14.58
N PRO A 359 -32.32 17.61 -14.67
CA PRO A 359 -33.69 17.54 -14.11
C PRO A 359 -34.58 16.44 -14.73
N GLU A 360 -34.34 16.09 -15.99
CA GLU A 360 -35.09 15.00 -16.63
C GLU A 360 -34.79 13.61 -16.07
N GLU A 361 -33.74 13.43 -15.25
CA GLU A 361 -33.41 12.19 -14.55
C GLU A 361 -33.82 12.20 -13.06
N ASN A 362 -34.94 12.86 -12.74
CA ASN A 362 -35.54 12.83 -11.40
C ASN A 362 -35.95 11.40 -10.94
N GLU A 363 -36.27 11.24 -9.66
CA GLU A 363 -36.58 9.96 -9.02
C GLU A 363 -37.87 9.30 -9.54
N HIS A 364 -38.77 10.09 -10.15
CA HIS A 364 -40.03 9.64 -10.74
C HIS A 364 -39.91 9.28 -12.24
N ARG A 365 -38.69 9.29 -12.80
CA ARG A 365 -38.44 9.01 -14.22
C ARG A 365 -38.88 7.59 -14.61
N GLN A 366 -39.79 7.50 -15.59
CA GLN A 366 -40.17 6.22 -16.19
C GLN A 366 -39.00 5.61 -17.00
N PRO A 367 -38.88 4.26 -17.12
CA PRO A 367 -37.73 3.58 -17.75
C PRO A 367 -37.57 3.82 -19.27
N ALA A 368 -37.03 4.99 -19.64
CA ALA A 368 -36.76 5.39 -21.03
C ALA A 368 -35.26 5.40 -21.37
N ALA A 369 -34.93 5.56 -22.65
CA ALA A 369 -33.56 5.83 -23.09
C ALA A 369 -33.08 7.21 -22.58
N ARG A 370 -31.84 7.30 -22.07
CA ARG A 370 -31.21 8.59 -21.74
C ARG A 370 -30.93 9.40 -23.00
N SER A 371 -30.78 10.73 -22.88
CA SER A 371 -30.44 11.61 -24.00
C SER A 371 -28.97 12.03 -23.99
N ARG A 372 -28.39 12.32 -25.17
CA ARG A 372 -27.08 12.99 -25.31
C ARG A 372 -27.07 14.39 -24.65
N TYR A 373 -28.23 15.01 -24.45
CA TYR A 373 -28.35 16.26 -23.71
C TYR A 373 -27.96 16.14 -22.21
N TYR A 374 -27.85 14.92 -21.65
CA TYR A 374 -27.34 14.68 -20.30
C TYR A 374 -25.91 15.22 -20.12
N ASP A 375 -25.02 14.88 -21.06
CA ASP A 375 -23.61 15.26 -20.98
C ASP A 375 -23.42 16.78 -21.21
N ILE A 376 -24.34 17.41 -21.96
CA ILE A 376 -24.37 18.87 -22.15
C ILE A 376 -24.69 19.61 -20.84
N TRP A 377 -25.67 19.12 -20.07
CA TRP A 377 -25.98 19.68 -18.75
C TRP A 377 -24.81 19.48 -17.76
N SER A 378 -24.21 18.29 -17.80
CA SER A 378 -23.05 17.93 -16.98
C SER A 378 -21.84 18.83 -17.27
N MET A 379 -21.59 19.13 -18.56
CA MET A 379 -20.61 20.13 -18.99
C MET A 379 -20.99 21.54 -18.52
N GLY A 380 -22.27 21.94 -18.58
CA GLY A 380 -22.75 23.23 -18.05
C GLY A 380 -22.50 23.40 -16.54
N CYS A 381 -22.67 22.33 -15.76
CA CYS A 381 -22.33 22.33 -14.34
C CYS A 381 -20.81 22.49 -14.13
N THR A 382 -20.01 21.71 -14.85
CA THR A 382 -18.53 21.76 -14.82
C THR A 382 -17.98 23.13 -15.23
N MET A 383 -18.55 23.75 -16.28
CA MET A 383 -18.20 25.10 -16.72
C MET A 383 -18.67 26.19 -15.74
N THR A 384 -19.74 25.97 -14.98
CA THR A 384 -20.12 26.89 -13.90
C THR A 384 -19.06 26.90 -12.81
N GLU A 385 -18.54 25.73 -12.44
CA GLU A 385 -17.48 25.58 -11.45
C GLU A 385 -16.15 26.18 -11.94
N LEU A 386 -15.80 25.99 -13.22
CA LEU A 386 -14.71 26.72 -13.88
C LEU A 386 -14.89 28.24 -13.73
N MET A 387 -16.08 28.79 -14.00
CA MET A 387 -16.31 30.23 -13.92
C MET A 387 -16.23 30.76 -12.48
N VAL A 388 -16.74 30.02 -11.49
CA VAL A 388 -16.56 30.38 -10.07
C VAL A 388 -15.09 30.45 -9.71
N TRP A 389 -14.28 29.48 -10.16
CA TRP A 389 -12.84 29.44 -9.92
C TRP A 389 -12.06 30.53 -10.69
N LEU A 390 -12.41 30.83 -11.95
CA LEU A 390 -11.81 31.92 -12.72
C LEU A 390 -12.10 33.30 -12.13
N VAL A 391 -13.33 33.52 -11.65
CA VAL A 391 -13.81 34.82 -11.15
C VAL A 391 -13.45 35.05 -9.67
N TYR A 392 -13.51 34.00 -8.83
CA TYR A 392 -13.34 34.14 -7.37
C TYR A 392 -12.21 33.29 -6.77
N GLY A 393 -11.64 32.33 -7.50
CA GLY A 393 -10.60 31.43 -6.99
C GLY A 393 -11.10 30.15 -6.31
N TYR A 394 -10.17 29.29 -5.90
CA TYR A 394 -10.43 27.93 -5.42
C TYR A 394 -11.17 27.87 -4.07
N ASP A 395 -10.83 28.74 -3.11
CA ASP A 395 -11.55 28.81 -1.83
C ASP A 395 -13.06 29.09 -2.04
N ALA A 396 -13.38 29.95 -3.00
CA ALA A 396 -14.76 30.27 -3.38
C ALA A 396 -15.43 29.15 -4.18
N LEU A 397 -14.67 28.37 -4.97
CA LEU A 397 -15.18 27.13 -5.58
C LEU A 397 -15.54 26.09 -4.51
N ARG A 398 -14.69 25.91 -3.49
CA ARG A 398 -14.97 25.01 -2.36
C ARG A 398 -16.22 25.45 -1.58
N GLU A 399 -16.30 26.75 -1.21
CA GLU A 399 -17.50 27.32 -0.59
C GLU A 399 -18.74 27.12 -1.48
N PHE A 400 -18.62 27.22 -2.81
CA PHE A 400 -19.72 26.99 -3.75
C PHE A 400 -20.18 25.53 -3.76
N GLN A 401 -19.25 24.58 -3.86
CA GLN A 401 -19.54 23.14 -3.88
C GLN A 401 -20.18 22.69 -2.56
N ASP A 402 -19.70 23.20 -1.42
CA ASP A 402 -20.16 22.83 -0.08
C ASP A 402 -21.49 23.52 0.32
N SER A 403 -21.78 24.74 -0.18
CA SER A 403 -22.97 25.52 0.21
C SER A 403 -24.18 25.40 -0.73
N THR A 404 -24.02 24.79 -1.90
CA THR A 404 -25.12 24.60 -2.87
C THR A 404 -25.75 23.21 -2.78
N SER A 405 -27.01 23.12 -3.19
CA SER A 405 -27.81 21.88 -3.21
C SER A 405 -27.08 20.71 -3.89
N PRO A 406 -27.34 19.44 -3.49
CA PRO A 406 -26.86 18.25 -4.20
C PRO A 406 -27.29 18.13 -5.67
N TYR A 407 -28.10 19.07 -6.16
CA TYR A 407 -28.50 19.24 -7.55
C TYR A 407 -28.47 20.73 -7.92
N PHE A 408 -28.01 21.07 -9.12
CA PHE A 408 -28.10 22.44 -9.67
C PHE A 408 -29.55 22.93 -9.86
N TRP A 409 -30.50 21.99 -9.95
CA TRP A 409 -31.93 22.23 -10.16
C TRP A 409 -32.77 21.84 -8.93
N LYS A 410 -34.04 22.26 -8.93
CA LYS A 410 -35.08 21.82 -8.01
C LYS A 410 -36.43 21.66 -8.72
N GLU A 411 -37.25 20.78 -8.19
CA GLU A 411 -38.65 20.63 -8.58
C GLU A 411 -39.50 21.78 -8.01
N LEU A 412 -40.49 22.23 -8.78
CA LEU A 412 -41.49 23.20 -8.33
C LEU A 412 -42.71 22.46 -7.76
N PRO A 413 -43.34 22.98 -6.69
CA PRO A 413 -44.61 22.44 -6.22
C PRO A 413 -45.66 22.44 -7.33
N GLU A 414 -46.47 21.37 -7.40
CA GLU A 414 -47.50 21.21 -8.43
C GLU A 414 -48.51 22.38 -8.42
N SER A 415 -48.43 23.23 -9.44
CA SER A 415 -49.50 24.17 -9.78
C SER A 415 -50.54 23.46 -10.64
N ARG A 416 -51.76 23.28 -10.11
CA ARG A 416 -52.95 22.64 -10.71
C ARG A 416 -52.86 22.44 -12.24
N GLY A 417 -52.43 21.25 -12.67
CA GLY A 417 -52.57 20.77 -14.05
C GLY A 417 -51.29 20.68 -14.90
N SER A 418 -50.13 21.13 -14.42
CA SER A 418 -48.84 20.85 -15.10
C SER A 418 -48.08 19.77 -14.36
N THR A 419 -47.65 18.73 -15.09
CA THR A 419 -46.68 17.75 -14.58
C THR A 419 -45.33 18.42 -14.29
N ASN A 420 -44.65 17.86 -13.28
CA ASN A 420 -43.35 18.20 -12.69
C ASN A 420 -42.55 19.30 -13.44
N ALA A 421 -42.73 20.56 -13.01
CA ALA A 421 -41.98 21.67 -13.56
C ALA A 421 -40.66 21.86 -12.79
N PHE A 422 -39.52 21.75 -13.47
CA PHE A 422 -38.20 21.95 -12.86
C PHE A 422 -37.64 23.35 -13.16
N LYS A 423 -36.80 23.88 -12.27
CA LYS A 423 -35.97 25.06 -12.53
C LYS A 423 -34.60 24.95 -11.88
N LEU A 424 -33.65 25.81 -12.28
CA LEU A 424 -32.41 26.00 -11.51
C LEU A 424 -32.71 26.46 -10.08
N THR A 425 -31.88 26.05 -9.13
CA THR A 425 -31.98 26.55 -7.76
C THR A 425 -31.70 28.05 -7.72
N ASP A 426 -32.35 28.76 -6.80
CA ASP A 426 -32.25 30.22 -6.74
C ASP A 426 -30.81 30.67 -6.42
N THR A 427 -30.02 29.81 -5.75
CA THR A 427 -28.60 30.04 -5.47
C THR A 427 -27.73 29.98 -6.73
N ILE A 428 -27.92 28.97 -7.60
CA ILE A 428 -27.17 28.88 -8.87
C ILE A 428 -27.50 30.09 -9.76
N THR A 429 -28.77 30.43 -9.91
CA THR A 429 -29.22 31.61 -10.68
C THR A 429 -28.61 32.90 -10.14
N PHE A 430 -28.60 33.08 -8.82
CA PHE A 430 -28.00 34.25 -8.17
C PHE A 430 -26.48 34.34 -8.36
N ILE A 431 -25.76 33.21 -8.27
CA ILE A 431 -24.30 33.17 -8.43
C ILE A 431 -23.88 33.43 -9.88
N ILE A 432 -24.58 32.86 -10.86
CA ILE A 432 -24.35 33.16 -12.29
C ILE A 432 -24.62 34.65 -12.56
N GLY A 433 -25.74 35.20 -12.09
CA GLY A 433 -26.04 36.64 -12.22
C GLY A 433 -24.96 37.52 -11.59
N SER A 434 -24.53 37.21 -10.37
CA SER A 434 -23.46 37.93 -9.67
C SER A 434 -22.13 37.85 -10.40
N MET A 435 -21.79 36.71 -11.03
CA MET A 435 -20.59 36.59 -11.86
C MET A 435 -20.68 37.47 -13.11
N MET A 436 -21.85 37.56 -13.76
CA MET A 436 -22.04 38.45 -14.91
C MET A 436 -21.90 39.92 -14.54
N GLU A 437 -22.37 40.32 -13.36
CA GLU A 437 -22.17 41.67 -12.81
C GLU A 437 -20.70 41.93 -12.44
N HIS A 438 -20.01 40.98 -11.82
CA HIS A 438 -18.61 41.16 -11.41
C HIS A 438 -17.61 41.09 -12.56
N ALA A 439 -17.91 40.33 -13.61
CA ALA A 439 -17.05 40.14 -14.77
C ALA A 439 -17.41 41.05 -15.96
N HIS A 440 -18.21 42.10 -15.76
CA HIS A 440 -18.69 42.98 -16.85
C HIS A 440 -17.55 43.61 -17.69
N ASP A 441 -16.39 43.86 -17.08
CA ASP A 441 -15.18 44.36 -17.75
C ASP A 441 -14.42 43.30 -18.57
N CYS A 442 -14.88 42.04 -18.57
CA CYS A 442 -14.33 40.90 -19.32
C CYS A 442 -15.43 40.24 -20.17
N ILE A 443 -15.53 40.68 -21.43
CA ILE A 443 -16.61 40.27 -22.35
C ILE A 443 -16.63 38.75 -22.56
N ALA A 444 -15.46 38.12 -22.66
CA ALA A 444 -15.31 36.67 -22.76
C ALA A 444 -15.99 35.92 -21.59
N TYR A 445 -15.80 36.37 -20.35
CA TYR A 445 -16.43 35.75 -19.17
C TYR A 445 -17.95 35.92 -19.21
N VAL A 446 -18.42 37.11 -19.61
CA VAL A 446 -19.86 37.39 -19.75
C VAL A 446 -20.50 36.50 -20.83
N ASP A 447 -19.83 36.29 -21.96
CA ASP A 447 -20.33 35.43 -23.04
C ASP A 447 -20.33 33.93 -22.66
N ILE A 448 -19.30 33.45 -21.95
CA ILE A 448 -19.31 32.08 -21.39
C ILE A 448 -20.45 31.91 -20.38
N LEU A 449 -20.71 32.91 -19.53
CA LEU A 449 -21.81 32.86 -18.56
C LEU A 449 -23.19 32.89 -19.22
N LYS A 450 -23.35 33.63 -20.34
CA LYS A 450 -24.57 33.55 -21.18
C LYS A 450 -24.73 32.15 -21.75
N LEU A 451 -23.68 31.56 -22.36
CA LEU A 451 -23.71 30.21 -22.93
C LEU A 451 -24.12 29.16 -21.88
N ILE A 452 -23.55 29.23 -20.67
CA ILE A 452 -23.92 28.36 -19.55
C ILE A 452 -25.41 28.52 -19.20
N ARG A 453 -25.88 29.76 -19.00
CA ARG A 453 -27.23 30.08 -18.54
C ARG A 453 -28.33 29.79 -19.58
N ASP A 454 -28.09 30.18 -20.82
CA ASP A 454 -29.10 30.27 -21.89
C ASP A 454 -29.08 29.05 -22.82
N ASN A 455 -28.03 28.22 -22.77
CA ASN A 455 -27.86 27.09 -23.69
C ASN A 455 -27.45 25.76 -23.02
N LEU A 456 -26.76 25.75 -21.87
CA LEU A 456 -26.30 24.50 -21.22
C LEU A 456 -27.18 24.08 -20.04
N LEU A 457 -27.44 24.98 -19.10
CA LEU A 457 -28.26 24.74 -17.91
C LEU A 457 -29.77 24.95 -18.16
N CYS A 458 -30.22 24.67 -19.38
CA CYS A 458 -31.63 24.71 -19.77
C CYS A 458 -32.36 23.42 -19.39
N VAL A 459 -33.51 23.57 -18.73
CA VAL A 459 -34.40 22.44 -18.37
C VAL A 459 -35.03 21.81 -19.62
N ARG A 460 -35.43 22.63 -20.60
CA ARG A 460 -36.00 22.16 -21.87
C ARG A 460 -34.89 21.72 -22.80
N TYR A 461 -35.07 20.61 -23.50
CA TYR A 461 -34.21 20.16 -24.59
C TYR A 461 -35.07 19.60 -25.75
N PRO A 462 -34.60 19.65 -27.00
CA PRO A 462 -35.37 19.16 -28.14
C PRO A 462 -35.60 17.63 -28.09
N ALA A 463 -36.76 17.17 -28.57
CA ALA A 463 -37.09 15.75 -28.60
C ALA A 463 -36.14 14.94 -29.50
N GLU A 464 -35.69 15.55 -30.60
CA GLU A 464 -34.69 15.00 -31.50
C GLU A 464 -33.32 15.64 -31.26
N TYR A 465 -32.26 14.85 -31.38
CA TYR A 465 -30.89 15.36 -31.34
C TYR A 465 -30.46 15.66 -32.78
N GLU A 466 -31.01 16.75 -33.33
CA GLU A 466 -30.67 17.29 -34.65
C GLU A 466 -29.26 17.93 -34.63
N TYR A 467 -28.62 18.01 -35.80
CA TYR A 467 -27.26 18.57 -35.93
C TYR A 467 -27.19 20.10 -35.72
N LYS A 468 -28.33 20.81 -35.77
CA LYS A 468 -28.43 22.25 -35.48
C LYS A 468 -29.66 22.56 -34.62
N THR A 469 -29.48 22.77 -33.32
CA THR A 469 -30.57 23.08 -32.38
C THR A 469 -30.46 24.48 -31.78
N GLU A 470 -30.56 25.49 -32.66
CA GLU A 470 -30.62 26.92 -32.31
C GLU A 470 -32.08 27.34 -31.95
N ARG A 471 -32.70 26.67 -30.97
CA ARG A 471 -34.05 27.05 -30.48
C ARG A 471 -33.91 27.82 -29.16
N PRO A 472 -34.30 29.11 -29.09
CA PRO A 472 -34.20 29.90 -27.86
C PRO A 472 -34.89 29.23 -26.66
N GLY A 473 -34.19 29.17 -25.52
CA GLY A 473 -34.69 28.53 -24.30
C GLY A 473 -34.67 26.99 -24.30
N TYR A 474 -33.96 26.37 -25.25
CA TYR A 474 -33.68 24.93 -25.28
C TYR A 474 -32.18 24.64 -25.16
N ARG A 475 -31.85 23.52 -24.53
CA ARG A 475 -30.47 23.03 -24.39
C ARG A 475 -29.87 22.72 -25.76
N ILE A 476 -28.68 23.25 -26.04
CA ILE A 476 -27.98 23.03 -27.31
C ILE A 476 -27.33 21.64 -27.39
N ASN A 477 -26.89 21.25 -28.58
CA ASN A 477 -26.14 20.00 -28.79
C ASN A 477 -24.61 20.23 -28.65
N ALA A 478 -23.81 19.14 -28.63
CA ALA A 478 -22.36 19.22 -28.49
C ALA A 478 -21.62 19.90 -29.67
N LEU A 479 -22.19 19.84 -30.88
CA LEU A 479 -21.61 20.50 -32.05
C LEU A 479 -21.73 22.03 -31.92
N THR A 480 -22.91 22.52 -31.58
CA THR A 480 -23.16 23.94 -31.32
C THR A 480 -22.30 24.42 -30.16
N LEU A 481 -22.25 23.68 -29.04
CA LEU A 481 -21.39 24.01 -27.90
C LEU A 481 -19.90 24.16 -28.30
N HIS A 482 -19.37 23.20 -29.06
CA HIS A 482 -18.02 23.29 -29.59
C HIS A 482 -17.84 24.53 -30.49
N GLY A 483 -18.82 24.84 -31.36
CA GLY A 483 -18.78 26.02 -32.23
C GLY A 483 -18.73 27.34 -31.45
N GLU A 484 -19.61 27.49 -30.45
CA GLU A 484 -19.65 28.66 -29.56
C GLU A 484 -18.33 28.83 -28.79
N MET A 485 -17.81 27.76 -28.19
CA MET A 485 -16.51 27.80 -27.48
C MET A 485 -15.34 28.13 -28.41
N THR A 486 -15.34 27.59 -29.63
CA THR A 486 -14.31 27.92 -30.65
C THR A 486 -14.39 29.40 -31.03
N GLN A 487 -15.60 29.95 -31.21
CA GLN A 487 -15.79 31.37 -31.52
C GLN A 487 -15.34 32.28 -30.37
N ILE A 488 -15.64 31.91 -29.11
CA ILE A 488 -15.17 32.63 -27.92
C ILE A 488 -13.64 32.64 -27.89
N CYS A 489 -12.97 31.51 -28.11
CA CYS A 489 -11.51 31.45 -28.15
C CYS A 489 -10.93 32.34 -29.26
N ALA A 490 -11.45 32.25 -30.49
CA ALA A 490 -11.01 33.07 -31.62
C ALA A 490 -11.17 34.58 -31.38
N LYS A 491 -12.24 35.01 -30.69
CA LYS A 491 -12.40 36.41 -30.26
C LYS A 491 -11.38 36.80 -29.19
N CYS A 492 -11.09 35.94 -28.23
CA CYS A 492 -10.09 36.24 -27.18
C CYS A 492 -8.67 36.46 -27.76
N GLU A 493 -8.34 35.81 -28.88
CA GLU A 493 -7.10 36.00 -29.64
C GLU A 493 -7.12 37.25 -30.52
N SER A 494 -8.22 37.49 -31.25
CA SER A 494 -8.29 38.54 -32.29
C SER A 494 -8.76 39.91 -31.80
N GLU A 495 -9.51 39.99 -30.70
CA GLU A 495 -10.05 41.24 -30.15
C GLU A 495 -9.28 41.65 -28.87
N PRO A 496 -8.48 42.74 -28.88
CA PRO A 496 -7.53 43.06 -27.80
C PRO A 496 -8.14 43.14 -26.39
N ASN A 497 -9.40 43.59 -26.28
CA ASN A 497 -10.11 43.84 -25.03
C ASN A 497 -11.21 42.81 -24.71
N TYR A 498 -11.41 41.78 -25.55
CA TYR A 498 -12.50 40.80 -25.34
C TYR A 498 -12.24 39.91 -24.12
N LEU A 499 -11.00 39.43 -23.98
CA LEU A 499 -10.49 38.81 -22.76
C LEU A 499 -9.62 39.80 -21.98
N ASN A 500 -10.13 40.21 -20.81
CA ASN A 500 -9.49 41.14 -19.89
C ASN A 500 -9.31 40.47 -18.52
N CYS A 501 -8.06 40.24 -18.11
CA CYS A 501 -7.73 39.47 -16.91
C CYS A 501 -7.29 40.34 -15.73
N VAL A 502 -7.72 41.61 -15.68
CA VAL A 502 -7.50 42.46 -14.50
C VAL A 502 -8.26 41.86 -13.31
N GLY A 503 -7.54 41.67 -12.20
CA GLY A 503 -8.06 41.00 -11.01
C GLY A 503 -9.33 41.67 -10.48
N ILE A 504 -10.45 40.93 -10.52
CA ILE A 504 -11.71 41.38 -9.94
C ILE A 504 -11.48 41.53 -8.44
N GLY A 505 -11.65 42.74 -7.89
CA GLY A 505 -11.33 43.10 -6.50
C GLY A 505 -12.17 42.42 -5.40
N ARG A 506 -12.77 41.26 -5.71
CA ARG A 506 -13.59 40.40 -4.84
C ARG A 506 -13.09 38.93 -4.80
N ALA A 507 -11.93 38.63 -5.38
CA ALA A 507 -11.32 37.30 -5.30
C ALA A 507 -11.25 36.78 -3.84
N GLY A 508 -11.52 35.49 -3.66
CA GLY A 508 -11.57 34.80 -2.37
C GLY A 508 -12.89 34.90 -1.60
N LYS A 509 -13.96 35.50 -2.16
CA LYS A 509 -15.28 35.56 -1.49
C LYS A 509 -16.45 35.40 -2.47
N LEU A 510 -17.31 34.42 -2.22
CA LEU A 510 -18.60 34.33 -2.92
C LEU A 510 -19.51 35.54 -2.60
N PRO A 511 -20.40 35.92 -3.54
CA PRO A 511 -21.47 36.87 -3.26
C PRO A 511 -22.39 36.32 -2.18
N LYS A 512 -22.48 37.00 -1.04
CA LYS A 512 -23.45 36.65 0.01
C LYS A 512 -24.82 37.21 -0.37
N ARG A 513 -25.83 36.34 -0.44
CA ARG A 513 -27.22 36.76 -0.57
C ARG A 513 -27.59 37.61 0.64
N LEU A 514 -27.84 38.90 0.44
CA LEU A 514 -28.42 39.75 1.47
C LEU A 514 -29.74 39.13 1.93
N ALA A 515 -29.84 38.81 3.22
CA ALA A 515 -31.08 38.40 3.86
C ALA A 515 -31.99 39.63 4.00
N ALA A 516 -32.56 40.08 2.88
CA ALA A 516 -33.42 41.24 2.81
C ALA A 516 -34.89 40.82 2.67
N ALA A 517 -35.65 41.20 3.70
CA ALA A 517 -37.07 41.56 3.72
C ALA A 517 -38.05 40.88 2.75
N SER A 518 -39.08 40.28 3.35
CA SER A 518 -40.41 40.22 2.76
C SER A 518 -40.94 41.63 2.41
N THR A 519 -41.08 41.92 1.12
CA THR A 519 -42.01 42.93 0.59
C THR A 519 -42.66 42.40 -0.68
N GLU A 520 -43.96 42.61 -0.79
CA GLU A 520 -44.82 42.09 -1.85
C GLU A 520 -44.69 42.88 -3.16
N GLY A 521 -45.10 42.27 -4.29
CA GLY A 521 -45.43 42.99 -5.52
C GLY A 521 -44.82 42.42 -6.79
N GLY A 522 -45.59 41.60 -7.54
CA GLY A 522 -45.17 41.15 -8.88
C GLY A 522 -45.84 39.87 -9.37
N SER A 523 -47.16 39.91 -9.61
CA SER A 523 -47.97 39.05 -10.51
C SER A 523 -47.45 37.63 -10.84
N LEU A 524 -48.14 36.54 -10.49
CA LEU A 524 -49.52 36.22 -10.92
C LEU A 524 -50.31 35.40 -9.86
N ALA A 525 -51.64 35.48 -9.93
CA ALA A 525 -52.60 35.06 -8.89
C ALA A 525 -53.05 33.57 -9.03
N VAL A 526 -53.20 32.79 -7.93
CA VAL A 526 -54.47 32.44 -7.19
C VAL A 526 -55.25 31.23 -7.81
N PRO A 527 -56.06 30.39 -7.09
CA PRO A 527 -56.47 30.36 -5.67
C PRO A 527 -56.16 29.05 -4.87
N LYS A 528 -56.50 29.07 -3.57
CA LYS A 528 -56.41 27.96 -2.59
C LYS A 528 -57.64 27.04 -2.57
N ASP A 529 -57.42 25.77 -2.22
CA ASP A 529 -58.29 24.83 -1.48
C ASP A 529 -57.37 23.82 -0.73
N GLY A 530 -57.76 23.05 0.30
CA GLY A 530 -59.00 23.06 1.08
C GLY A 530 -59.15 21.89 2.09
N VAL A 531 -58.63 22.03 3.33
CA VAL A 531 -58.89 21.18 4.53
C VAL A 531 -58.33 19.73 4.55
N GLY A 532 -57.68 19.32 5.66
CA GLY A 532 -57.43 17.89 5.98
C GLY A 532 -56.30 17.62 7.00
N LYS A 533 -56.63 17.36 8.27
CA LYS A 533 -55.67 17.00 9.36
C LYS A 533 -55.65 15.49 9.65
N ARG A 534 -54.48 14.93 10.05
CA ARG A 534 -54.18 13.95 11.15
C ARG A 534 -52.79 13.30 10.87
N THR A 535 -51.76 13.32 11.74
CA THR A 535 -51.52 12.68 13.06
C THR A 535 -51.65 11.14 13.04
N ARG A 536 -50.76 10.30 13.63
CA ARG A 536 -49.54 10.48 14.46
C ARG A 536 -48.82 9.11 14.65
N ASP A 537 -47.48 9.11 14.78
CA ASP A 537 -46.61 8.29 15.66
C ASP A 537 -46.70 6.71 15.64
N PRO A 538 -45.98 5.90 16.48
CA PRO A 538 -44.71 5.27 16.03
C PRO A 538 -44.38 3.80 16.48
N LEU A 539 -43.39 3.16 15.82
CA LEU A 539 -42.51 2.06 16.34
C LEU A 539 -43.21 0.71 16.72
N PRO A 540 -42.53 -0.42 17.11
CA PRO A 540 -41.11 -0.64 17.46
C PRO A 540 -40.37 -1.92 16.96
N GLN A 541 -39.03 -1.89 17.08
CA GLN A 541 -38.04 -2.91 17.52
C GLN A 541 -38.13 -4.43 17.18
N GLY A 542 -36.98 -5.01 16.78
CA GLY A 542 -36.50 -6.32 17.30
C GLY A 542 -35.75 -7.26 16.33
N GLY A 543 -34.48 -7.62 16.63
CA GLY A 543 -33.76 -8.74 15.97
C GLY A 543 -32.24 -8.53 15.80
N LEU A 544 -31.39 -9.45 16.31
CA LEU A 544 -29.92 -9.43 16.26
C LEU A 544 -29.36 -10.71 15.55
N PRO A 545 -28.05 -10.79 15.21
CA PRO A 545 -27.57 -11.48 14.00
C PRO A 545 -26.86 -12.84 14.24
N HIS A 546 -26.41 -13.47 13.14
CA HIS A 546 -25.37 -14.51 13.13
C HIS A 546 -24.28 -14.24 12.08
N ASP A 547 -23.03 -14.34 12.54
CA ASP A 547 -21.76 -14.69 11.89
C ASP A 547 -21.46 -14.32 10.41
N GLU A 548 -20.56 -13.35 10.23
CA GLU A 548 -19.41 -13.45 9.29
C GLU A 548 -18.35 -12.38 9.67
N LEU A 549 -17.12 -12.80 10.05
CA LEU A 549 -16.04 -11.89 10.45
C LEU A 549 -14.66 -12.38 10.00
N ALA A 550 -14.11 -11.77 8.94
CA ALA A 550 -12.68 -11.81 8.63
C ALA A 550 -12.21 -10.69 7.66
N ASN A 551 -12.64 -9.42 7.85
CA ASN A 551 -11.93 -8.27 7.27
C ASN A 551 -12.35 -6.93 7.90
N ASP A 552 -12.08 -6.75 9.20
CA ASP A 552 -12.22 -5.45 9.87
C ASP A 552 -11.14 -4.47 9.38
N ARG A 553 -11.39 -3.87 8.21
CA ARG A 553 -10.83 -2.56 7.89
C ARG A 553 -11.42 -1.56 8.88
N VAL A 554 -10.57 -0.69 9.44
CA VAL A 554 -11.02 0.42 10.29
C VAL A 554 -11.97 1.31 9.49
N VAL A 555 -13.27 1.17 9.73
CA VAL A 555 -14.29 2.07 9.18
C VAL A 555 -14.31 3.33 10.03
N VAL A 556 -13.44 4.29 9.67
CA VAL A 556 -13.80 5.70 9.92
C VAL A 556 -15.02 5.97 9.04
N ARG A 557 -16.19 6.15 9.67
CA ARG A 557 -17.42 6.56 8.95
C ARG A 557 -17.27 8.02 8.52
N SER A 558 -16.57 8.25 7.41
CA SER A 558 -16.32 9.56 6.80
C SER A 558 -17.58 10.15 6.15
N GLY A 559 -18.63 10.32 6.94
CA GLY A 559 -19.96 10.76 6.50
C GLY A 559 -20.96 11.11 7.60
N ASP A 560 -20.63 10.96 8.88
CA ASP A 560 -21.42 11.52 9.98
C ASP A 560 -20.81 12.86 10.44
N PRO A 561 -21.49 14.01 10.22
CA PRO A 561 -20.95 15.32 10.61
C PRO A 561 -20.72 15.46 12.13
N ASN A 562 -21.31 14.60 12.96
CA ASN A 562 -21.08 14.58 14.41
C ASN A 562 -19.72 13.96 14.82
N TYR A 563 -18.97 13.36 13.89
CA TYR A 563 -17.65 12.75 14.14
C TYR A 563 -16.47 13.60 13.66
N SER A 564 -16.66 14.91 13.47
CA SER A 564 -15.57 15.85 13.20
C SER A 564 -14.61 15.93 14.40
N GLN A 565 -13.39 15.39 14.27
CA GLN A 565 -12.42 15.43 15.35
C GLN A 565 -11.83 16.83 15.52
N TYR A 566 -12.24 17.52 16.59
CA TYR A 566 -11.68 18.82 16.97
C TYR A 566 -10.22 18.68 17.42
N GLY A 567 -9.36 19.55 16.90
CA GLY A 567 -7.94 19.59 17.25
C GLY A 567 -7.42 20.97 17.61
N LEU A 568 -6.25 21.02 18.25
CA LEU A 568 -5.58 22.29 18.60
C LEU A 568 -4.90 22.91 17.38
N PRO A 569 -5.14 24.20 17.07
CA PRO A 569 -4.49 24.89 15.96
C PRO A 569 -3.02 25.21 16.23
N ILE A 570 -2.70 25.55 17.47
CA ILE A 570 -1.35 25.82 17.93
C ILE A 570 -1.06 24.78 19.00
N LEU A 571 -0.10 23.90 18.73
CA LEU A 571 0.33 22.91 19.72
C LEU A 571 1.04 23.61 20.88
N PRO A 572 1.02 23.02 22.09
CA PRO A 572 1.94 23.38 23.16
C PRO A 572 3.40 23.48 22.67
N LYS A 573 4.18 24.35 23.29
CA LYS A 573 5.64 24.34 23.08
C LYS A 573 6.23 23.13 23.79
N ALA A 574 7.21 22.47 23.18
CA ALA A 574 7.95 21.40 23.83
C ALA A 574 8.56 21.89 25.17
N GLY A 575 8.44 21.07 26.22
CA GLY A 575 8.88 21.39 27.58
C GLY A 575 8.00 22.39 28.33
N SER A 576 6.85 22.80 27.77
CA SER A 576 5.98 23.81 28.40
C SER A 576 5.06 23.24 29.48
N LYS A 577 4.57 24.12 30.36
CA LYS A 577 3.55 23.77 31.36
C LYS A 577 2.27 23.20 30.72
N GLN A 578 1.95 23.63 29.50
CA GLN A 578 0.80 23.18 28.71
C GLN A 578 1.00 21.74 28.19
N GLU A 579 2.17 21.43 27.62
CA GLU A 579 2.52 20.08 27.17
C GLU A 579 2.48 19.11 28.37
N PHE A 580 3.11 19.49 29.49
CA PHE A 580 3.10 18.67 30.70
C PHE A 580 1.71 18.50 31.33
N ALA A 581 0.81 19.49 31.18
CA ALA A 581 -0.58 19.36 31.62
C ALA A 581 -1.36 18.37 30.74
N LEU A 582 -1.15 18.39 29.43
CA LEU A 582 -1.75 17.43 28.48
C LEU A 582 -1.24 16.00 28.73
N ILE A 583 0.07 15.82 28.89
CA ILE A 583 0.66 14.51 29.21
C ILE A 583 0.14 13.98 30.56
N LYS A 584 0.04 14.82 31.60
CA LYS A 584 -0.59 14.44 32.88
C LYS A 584 -2.06 14.07 32.72
N ARG A 585 -2.79 14.71 31.81
CA ARG A 585 -4.19 14.36 31.52
C ARG A 585 -4.28 12.97 30.87
N TRP A 586 -3.44 12.65 29.88
CA TRP A 586 -3.40 11.31 29.27
C TRP A 586 -3.01 10.21 30.27
N LEU A 587 -2.02 10.48 31.13
CA LEU A 587 -1.62 9.57 32.21
C LEU A 587 -2.79 9.27 33.15
N HIS A 588 -3.50 10.32 33.60
CA HIS A 588 -4.64 10.19 34.50
C HIS A 588 -5.85 9.46 33.85
N GLU A 589 -6.15 9.74 32.58
CA GLU A 589 -7.16 8.99 31.82
C GLU A 589 -6.78 7.50 31.74
N CYS A 590 -5.51 7.19 31.43
CA CYS A 590 -5.01 5.83 31.34
C CYS A 590 -4.92 5.09 32.70
N ASP A 591 -4.84 5.79 33.83
CA ASP A 591 -4.94 5.16 35.16
C ASP A 591 -6.35 4.60 35.44
N SER A 592 -7.39 5.10 34.74
CA SER A 592 -8.75 4.55 34.82
C SER A 592 -8.98 3.31 33.93
N HIS A 593 -8.10 3.03 32.96
CA HIS A 593 -8.26 1.91 32.03
C HIS A 593 -7.97 0.56 32.73
N ALA A 594 -8.98 -0.29 32.88
CA ALA A 594 -8.86 -1.64 33.47
C ALA A 594 -7.82 -2.55 32.79
N THR A 595 -7.54 -2.33 31.50
CA THR A 595 -6.48 -3.03 30.75
C THR A 595 -5.07 -2.55 31.12
N CYS A 596 -4.89 -1.25 31.41
CA CYS A 596 -3.59 -0.61 31.60
C CYS A 596 -3.11 -0.60 33.07
N GLN A 597 -3.98 -0.92 34.02
CA GLN A 597 -3.65 -1.04 35.44
C GLN A 597 -2.63 -2.17 35.69
N LYS A 598 -1.65 -1.89 36.57
CA LYS A 598 -0.63 -2.85 36.98
C LYS A 598 -1.28 -3.93 37.87
N GLN A 599 -1.25 -5.19 37.44
CA GLN A 599 -1.58 -6.30 38.32
C GLN A 599 -0.40 -6.57 39.25
N ALA A 600 -0.66 -6.64 40.56
CA ALA A 600 0.37 -6.89 41.56
C ALA A 600 1.01 -8.26 41.33
N SER A 601 2.29 -8.28 40.97
CA SER A 601 3.06 -9.52 40.86
C SER A 601 3.53 -9.97 42.25
N LYS A 602 3.44 -11.26 42.55
CA LYS A 602 3.94 -11.82 43.82
C LYS A 602 5.47 -11.64 44.00
N ASN A 603 6.20 -11.32 42.93
CA ASN A 603 7.66 -11.24 42.90
C ASN A 603 8.20 -9.80 42.69
N GLU A 604 7.41 -8.75 42.93
CA GLU A 604 7.80 -7.35 42.63
C GLU A 604 9.10 -6.87 43.28
N GLY A 605 9.49 -7.42 44.44
CA GLY A 605 10.74 -7.04 45.11
C GLY A 605 12.03 -7.58 44.46
N ALA A 606 11.97 -8.73 43.78
CA ALA A 606 13.16 -9.38 43.21
C ALA A 606 13.46 -8.92 41.77
N ASN A 607 12.44 -8.41 41.07
CA ASN A 607 12.47 -8.10 39.64
C ASN A 607 12.49 -6.58 39.33
N ALA A 608 12.82 -5.74 40.32
CA ALA A 608 13.02 -4.31 40.10
C ALA A 608 14.35 -4.03 39.36
N PRO A 609 14.50 -2.88 38.66
CA PRO A 609 15.82 -2.39 38.26
C PRO A 609 16.72 -2.26 39.49
N THR A 610 18.01 -2.57 39.40
CA THR A 610 18.91 -2.52 40.58
C THR A 610 19.10 -1.08 41.09
N ARG A 611 19.17 -0.10 40.17
CA ARG A 611 19.32 1.33 40.48
C ARG A 611 18.32 2.18 39.69
N LEU A 612 18.02 3.35 40.24
CA LEU A 612 17.26 4.42 39.59
C LEU A 612 17.99 5.75 39.77
N LEU A 613 17.78 6.67 38.83
CA LEU A 613 18.19 8.07 38.96
C LEU A 613 17.11 8.81 39.75
N GLU A 614 17.40 9.23 40.98
CA GLU A 614 16.60 10.25 41.67
C GLU A 614 16.79 11.58 40.94
N VAL A 615 15.69 12.26 40.63
CA VAL A 615 15.70 13.53 39.86
C VAL A 615 14.90 14.64 40.54
N GLY A 616 14.33 14.39 41.73
CA GLY A 616 13.43 15.32 42.43
C GLY A 616 14.08 16.66 42.78
N HIS A 617 14.83 16.70 43.88
CA HIS A 617 15.60 17.88 44.30
C HIS A 617 17.06 17.80 43.86
N ASN A 618 17.73 16.70 44.19
CA ASN A 618 19.08 16.38 43.72
C ASN A 618 18.99 15.39 42.54
N ILE A 619 20.05 15.32 41.74
CA ILE A 619 20.21 14.29 40.70
C ILE A 619 21.28 13.32 41.20
N ARG A 620 20.96 12.04 41.36
CA ARG A 620 21.91 11.00 41.81
C ARG A 620 21.37 9.59 41.57
N LEU A 621 22.27 8.61 41.50
CA LEU A 621 21.91 7.20 41.51
C LEU A 621 21.54 6.74 42.92
N VAL A 622 20.44 5.98 43.03
CA VAL A 622 19.97 5.36 44.27
C VAL A 622 19.63 3.88 44.00
N ASP A 623 19.92 3.01 44.97
CA ASP A 623 19.58 1.59 44.87
C ASP A 623 18.06 1.41 45.03
N ALA A 624 17.39 0.73 44.09
CA ALA A 624 15.92 0.75 44.03
C ALA A 624 15.25 0.12 45.26
N SER A 625 15.94 -0.81 45.95
CA SER A 625 15.54 -1.40 47.23
C SER A 625 15.39 -0.38 48.36
N SER A 626 16.05 0.78 48.28
CA SER A 626 15.92 1.86 49.28
C SER A 626 14.64 2.69 49.10
N ILE A 627 13.93 2.53 47.97
CA ILE A 627 12.80 3.37 47.59
C ILE A 627 11.49 2.68 47.99
N ARG A 628 10.69 3.35 48.84
CA ARG A 628 9.37 2.85 49.26
C ARG A 628 8.33 2.91 48.12
N SER A 629 8.38 1.93 47.21
CA SER A 629 7.38 1.67 46.16
C SER A 629 6.86 2.93 45.43
N ARG A 630 7.78 3.78 44.96
CA ARG A 630 7.44 4.98 44.18
C ARG A 630 7.48 4.71 42.67
N PRO A 631 6.60 5.33 41.87
CA PRO A 631 6.65 5.23 40.42
C PRO A 631 7.94 5.84 39.85
N TYR A 632 8.42 5.27 38.74
CA TYR A 632 9.54 5.78 37.96
C TYR A 632 9.21 5.77 36.46
N ILE A 633 9.97 6.56 35.70
CA ILE A 633 9.92 6.65 34.25
C ILE A 633 11.07 5.86 33.64
N ALA A 634 10.87 5.20 32.50
CA ALA A 634 11.98 4.63 31.71
C ALA A 634 12.27 5.50 30.48
N LEU A 635 13.53 5.60 30.06
CA LEU A 635 13.95 6.32 28.85
C LEU A 635 14.39 5.35 27.75
N SER A 636 13.64 5.34 26.64
CA SER A 636 13.99 4.71 25.37
C SER A 636 14.57 5.77 24.43
N HIS A 637 15.86 5.65 24.09
CA HIS A 637 16.56 6.68 23.32
C HIS A 637 17.68 6.10 22.44
N CYS A 638 18.13 6.86 21.44
CA CYS A 638 19.32 6.52 20.67
C CYS A 638 20.57 7.05 21.36
N TRP A 639 21.55 6.19 21.68
CA TRP A 639 22.84 6.63 22.23
C TRP A 639 23.62 7.46 21.19
N GLY A 640 23.53 7.07 19.92
CA GLY A 640 24.25 7.68 18.79
C GLY A 640 25.67 7.12 18.60
N PRO A 641 26.34 7.46 17.47
CA PRO A 641 27.68 6.99 17.14
C PRO A 641 28.76 7.80 17.89
N LEU A 642 28.69 7.78 19.22
CA LEU A 642 29.58 8.56 20.11
C LEU A 642 30.91 7.85 20.37
N LYS A 643 31.99 8.63 20.47
CA LYS A 643 33.29 8.17 20.95
C LYS A 643 33.22 7.81 22.45
N PRO A 644 34.14 6.97 22.98
CA PRO A 644 34.15 6.58 24.39
C PRO A 644 34.11 7.78 25.36
N GLU A 645 34.85 8.84 25.06
CA GLU A 645 34.93 10.08 25.86
C GLU A 645 33.66 10.95 25.79
N GLU A 646 32.81 10.76 24.79
CA GLU A 646 31.53 11.46 24.62
C GLU A 646 30.36 10.69 25.29
N LYS A 647 30.60 9.45 25.73
CA LYS A 647 29.58 8.60 26.38
C LYS A 647 29.46 8.90 27.86
N PHE A 648 28.33 9.51 28.24
CA PHE A 648 27.99 9.68 29.65
C PHE A 648 27.37 8.40 30.22
N CYS A 649 28.22 7.58 30.85
CA CYS A 649 27.87 6.25 31.35
C CYS A 649 28.35 6.04 32.80
N THR A 650 27.69 5.11 33.51
CA THR A 650 28.16 4.63 34.81
C THR A 650 29.20 3.52 34.61
N TYR A 651 30.31 3.64 35.32
CA TYR A 651 31.41 2.70 35.39
C TYR A 651 31.76 2.44 36.87
N GLN A 652 32.47 1.36 37.15
CA GLN A 652 32.88 0.98 38.51
C GLN A 652 33.66 2.09 39.23
N GLU A 653 34.37 2.93 38.48
CA GLU A 653 35.21 4.03 38.93
C GLU A 653 34.42 5.30 39.28
N ASN A 654 33.24 5.52 38.68
CA ASN A 654 32.45 6.75 38.84
C ASN A 654 31.12 6.57 39.60
N ILE A 655 30.68 5.33 39.84
CA ILE A 655 29.39 5.05 40.52
C ILE A 655 29.25 5.73 41.88
N GLU A 656 30.32 5.79 42.69
CA GLU A 656 30.29 6.44 44.00
C GLU A 656 30.23 7.98 43.92
N VAL A 657 30.63 8.58 42.80
CA VAL A 657 30.41 10.00 42.51
C VAL A 657 28.93 10.20 42.17
N PHE A 658 28.41 9.40 41.23
CA PHE A 658 27.02 9.48 40.77
C PHE A 658 26.00 9.14 41.87
N ARG A 659 26.34 8.33 42.87
CA ARG A 659 25.53 8.10 44.07
C ARG A 659 25.43 9.31 45.01
N ARG A 660 26.41 10.22 44.98
CA ARG A 660 26.41 11.45 45.80
C ARG A 660 25.60 12.54 45.11
N SER A 661 26.03 12.92 43.91
CA SER A 661 25.38 13.93 43.08
C SER A 661 25.91 13.89 41.65
N ILE A 662 25.04 14.24 40.70
CA ILE A 662 25.37 14.56 39.30
C ILE A 662 24.88 16.00 39.05
N LEU A 663 25.67 16.84 38.41
CA LEU A 663 25.21 18.19 38.05
C LEU A 663 24.29 18.11 36.82
N PHE A 664 23.27 18.96 36.76
CA PHE A 664 22.32 18.94 35.64
C PHE A 664 22.99 19.31 34.32
N ASP A 665 23.91 20.28 34.34
CA ASP A 665 24.56 20.81 33.14
C ASP A 665 25.65 19.87 32.58
N ASP A 666 26.19 18.96 33.40
CA ASP A 666 27.15 17.92 32.98
C ASP A 666 26.49 16.81 32.14
N LEU A 667 25.15 16.68 32.21
CA LEU A 667 24.42 15.62 31.53
C LEU A 667 24.24 15.92 30.03
N PRO A 668 24.29 14.90 29.16
CA PRO A 668 23.86 15.00 27.76
C PRO A 668 22.47 15.63 27.61
N LYS A 669 22.25 16.38 26.52
CA LYS A 669 21.02 17.15 26.31
C LYS A 669 19.74 16.29 26.37
N THR A 670 19.77 15.08 25.81
CA THR A 670 18.65 14.13 25.87
C THR A 670 18.35 13.69 27.31
N PHE A 671 19.36 13.62 28.20
CA PHE A 671 19.15 13.28 29.61
C PHE A 671 18.63 14.48 30.40
N GLN A 672 19.15 15.69 30.14
CA GLN A 672 18.60 16.95 30.69
C GLN A 672 17.10 17.09 30.35
N ASP A 673 16.74 16.84 29.09
CA ASP A 673 15.37 16.91 28.60
C ASP A 673 14.48 15.84 29.24
N ALA A 674 14.96 14.59 29.33
CA ALA A 674 14.24 13.50 30.01
C ALA A 674 14.00 13.79 31.50
N ILE A 675 14.98 14.38 32.21
CA ILE A 675 14.83 14.86 33.59
C ILE A 675 13.78 15.98 33.66
N THR A 676 13.81 16.92 32.71
CA THR A 676 12.88 18.05 32.65
C THR A 676 11.45 17.58 32.45
N VAL A 677 11.21 16.64 31.53
CA VAL A 677 9.89 15.99 31.36
C VAL A 677 9.47 15.25 32.62
N THR A 678 10.35 14.42 33.20
CA THR A 678 10.06 13.60 34.39
C THR A 678 9.64 14.46 35.59
N ARG A 679 10.36 15.56 35.84
CA ARG A 679 9.97 16.61 36.81
C ARG A 679 8.65 17.27 36.42
N GLY A 680 8.48 17.62 35.15
CA GLY A 680 7.29 18.28 34.61
C GLY A 680 5.99 17.50 34.83
N ILE A 681 6.03 16.17 34.68
CA ILE A 681 4.90 15.28 34.96
C ILE A 681 4.73 14.91 36.44
N GLY A 682 5.68 15.30 37.31
CA GLY A 682 5.60 15.11 38.76
C GLY A 682 6.15 13.79 39.29
N ILE A 683 7.01 13.10 38.53
CA ILE A 683 7.69 11.87 38.96
C ILE A 683 9.12 12.21 39.41
N SER A 684 9.63 11.52 40.43
CA SER A 684 10.94 11.81 41.04
C SER A 684 12.05 10.82 40.68
N TYR A 685 11.76 9.80 39.87
CA TYR A 685 12.72 8.76 39.48
C TYR A 685 12.68 8.47 38.00
N LEU A 686 13.85 8.32 37.41
CA LEU A 686 14.07 8.01 35.99
C LEU A 686 15.02 6.81 35.89
N TRP A 687 14.81 5.94 34.91
CA TRP A 687 15.71 4.88 34.54
C TRP A 687 16.28 5.17 33.15
N ILE A 688 17.60 5.17 33.06
CA ILE A 688 18.37 5.29 31.81
C ILE A 688 19.40 4.16 31.84
N ASP A 689 19.42 3.33 30.80
CA ASP A 689 20.28 2.14 30.68
C ASP A 689 21.77 2.46 30.91
N SER A 690 22.29 3.49 30.26
CA SER A 690 23.69 3.93 30.36
C SER A 690 24.11 4.37 31.77
N LEU A 691 23.15 4.79 32.62
CA LEU A 691 23.40 5.28 33.97
C LEU A 691 23.03 4.28 35.07
N CYS A 692 21.97 3.51 34.88
CA CYS A 692 21.47 2.59 35.91
C CYS A 692 22.20 1.24 35.88
N ILE A 693 22.92 0.92 34.80
CA ILE A 693 23.75 -0.28 34.63
C ILE A 693 25.23 0.14 34.57
N ILE A 694 26.12 -0.58 35.27
CA ILE A 694 27.58 -0.40 35.17
C ILE A 694 28.06 -1.00 33.83
N GLN A 695 28.61 -0.17 32.95
CA GLN A 695 28.91 -0.56 31.57
C GLN A 695 30.21 -1.36 31.39
N ASN A 696 31.12 -1.33 32.38
CA ASN A 696 32.38 -2.10 32.36
C ASN A 696 32.36 -3.40 33.19
N ASP A 697 31.25 -3.73 33.88
CA ASP A 697 31.05 -5.06 34.49
C ASP A 697 30.19 -5.95 33.57
N LYS A 698 30.82 -6.95 32.94
CA LYS A 698 30.14 -7.92 32.07
C LYS A 698 29.08 -8.75 32.82
N GLU A 699 29.34 -9.10 34.08
CA GLU A 699 28.45 -9.95 34.86
C GLU A 699 27.27 -9.13 35.39
N GLU A 700 27.45 -7.86 35.74
CA GLU A 700 26.32 -6.97 36.00
C GLU A 700 25.51 -6.66 34.74
N TRP A 701 26.15 -6.41 33.60
CA TRP A 701 25.46 -6.21 32.34
C TRP A 701 24.59 -7.44 31.97
N LYS A 702 25.10 -8.66 32.14
CA LYS A 702 24.31 -9.90 31.97
C LYS A 702 23.11 -9.96 32.94
N ARG A 703 23.29 -9.62 34.22
CA ARG A 703 22.21 -9.60 35.22
C ARG A 703 21.14 -8.55 34.93
N GLU A 704 21.52 -7.33 34.49
CA GLU A 704 20.57 -6.24 34.26
C GLU A 704 19.88 -6.32 32.88
N SER A 705 20.58 -6.74 31.83
CA SER A 705 19.97 -6.96 30.50
C SER A 705 18.87 -8.03 30.55
N ALA A 706 19.09 -9.13 31.27
CA ALA A 706 18.08 -10.15 31.55
C ALA A 706 16.83 -9.61 32.29
N LYS A 707 16.99 -8.52 33.06
CA LYS A 707 15.88 -7.84 33.77
C LYS A 707 15.15 -6.79 32.93
N MET A 708 15.62 -6.40 31.74
CA MET A 708 15.01 -5.31 30.95
C MET A 708 13.49 -5.47 30.78
N GLN A 709 13.00 -6.70 30.65
CA GLN A 709 11.55 -6.96 30.57
C GLN A 709 10.75 -6.46 31.78
N TYR A 710 11.33 -6.52 32.98
CA TYR A 710 10.71 -6.08 34.22
C TYR A 710 10.89 -4.58 34.46
N VAL A 711 11.97 -3.99 33.92
CA VAL A 711 12.17 -2.53 33.93
C VAL A 711 11.06 -1.85 33.13
N PHE A 712 10.95 -2.14 31.83
CA PHE A 712 10.01 -1.45 30.95
C PHE A 712 8.54 -1.71 31.31
N SER A 713 8.21 -2.93 31.76
CA SER A 713 6.83 -3.23 32.23
C SER A 713 6.52 -2.74 33.65
N GLY A 714 7.54 -2.59 34.50
CA GLY A 714 7.45 -2.08 35.86
C GLY A 714 7.37 -0.56 35.94
N ALA A 715 7.88 0.15 34.92
CA ALA A 715 7.79 1.60 34.79
C ALA A 715 6.34 2.11 34.82
N TYR A 716 6.15 3.36 35.26
CA TYR A 716 4.86 4.04 35.24
C TYR A 716 4.46 4.43 33.80
N CYS A 717 5.42 4.98 33.03
CA CYS A 717 5.40 5.03 31.57
C CYS A 717 6.85 5.16 31.04
N THR A 718 7.00 4.98 29.73
CA THR A 718 8.27 5.08 29.01
C THR A 718 8.27 6.31 28.11
N LEU A 719 9.32 7.14 28.21
CA LEU A 719 9.61 8.21 27.26
C LEU A 719 10.37 7.61 26.08
N SER A 720 9.85 7.78 24.87
CA SER A 720 10.47 7.33 23.63
C SER A 720 10.92 8.56 22.85
N VAL A 721 12.22 8.66 22.58
CA VAL A 721 12.82 9.82 21.93
C VAL A 721 13.03 9.53 20.46
N ASN A 722 11.98 9.76 19.66
CA ASN A 722 11.95 9.47 18.23
C ASN A 722 12.66 10.54 17.37
N SER A 723 12.74 11.78 17.86
CA SER A 723 13.34 12.92 17.16
C SER A 723 14.87 12.99 17.20
N ALA A 724 15.51 12.39 18.20
CA ALA A 724 16.95 12.47 18.43
C ALA A 724 17.70 11.21 17.95
N ARG A 725 18.83 11.41 17.27
CA ARG A 725 19.73 10.33 16.81
C ARG A 725 20.89 10.06 17.78
N SER A 726 21.05 10.87 18.82
CA SER A 726 22.06 10.72 19.88
C SER A 726 21.57 11.23 21.25
N SER A 727 22.24 10.80 22.33
CA SER A 727 22.05 11.37 23.66
C SER A 727 22.47 12.85 23.77
N LEU A 728 23.28 13.36 22.82
CA LEU A 728 23.75 14.76 22.81
C LEU A 728 22.76 15.76 22.20
N GLU A 729 21.76 15.32 21.43
CA GLU A 729 20.92 16.22 20.62
C GLU A 729 19.79 16.91 21.40
N GLY A 730 19.19 16.22 22.38
CA GLY A 730 17.95 16.68 23.01
C GLY A 730 16.71 16.44 22.16
N PHE A 731 15.54 16.71 22.73
CA PHE A 731 14.25 16.49 22.08
C PHE A 731 13.16 17.50 22.46
N LEU A 732 13.44 18.42 23.39
CA LEU A 732 12.59 19.58 23.70
C LEU A 732 12.95 20.82 22.84
N THR A 733 13.67 20.60 21.73
CA THR A 733 13.99 21.63 20.74
C THR A 733 12.72 22.23 20.12
N PRO A 734 12.70 23.52 19.75
CA PRO A 734 11.55 24.12 19.07
C PRO A 734 11.18 23.36 17.79
N ARG A 735 9.95 22.85 17.73
CA ARG A 735 9.40 22.20 16.53
C ARG A 735 9.08 23.25 15.45
N VAL A 736 9.08 22.84 14.18
CA VAL A 736 8.69 23.71 13.06
C VAL A 736 7.22 24.13 13.24
N PRO A 737 6.89 25.43 13.27
CA PRO A 737 5.51 25.87 13.43
C PRO A 737 4.64 25.42 12.25
N ARG A 738 3.53 24.76 12.56
CA ARG A 738 2.47 24.43 11.58
C ARG A 738 1.84 25.72 11.04
N THR A 739 1.72 25.83 9.71
CA THR A 739 0.95 26.89 9.06
C THR A 739 -0.52 26.78 9.46
N CYS A 740 -1.09 27.89 9.96
CA CYS A 740 -2.46 27.92 10.47
C CYS A 740 -3.18 29.14 9.90
N VAL A 741 -4.27 28.93 9.18
CA VAL A 741 -5.10 30.00 8.61
C VAL A 741 -6.33 30.20 9.50
N PRO A 742 -6.46 31.34 10.20
CA PRO A 742 -7.64 31.63 11.01
C PRO A 742 -8.83 32.00 10.12
N LEU A 743 -9.90 31.20 10.18
CA LEU A 743 -11.18 31.49 9.55
C LEU A 743 -12.10 32.23 10.53
N PRO A 744 -12.58 33.44 10.22
CA PRO A 744 -13.52 34.16 11.07
C PRO A 744 -14.92 33.54 10.97
N ILE A 745 -15.49 33.17 12.12
CA ILE A 745 -16.89 32.75 12.25
C ILE A 745 -17.65 33.84 13.03
N SER A 746 -18.97 33.90 12.88
CA SER A 746 -19.83 34.72 13.74
C SER A 746 -19.63 34.39 15.23
N ASP A 747 -19.98 35.34 16.09
CA ASP A 747 -19.94 35.21 17.56
C ASP A 747 -18.55 35.04 18.18
N SER A 748 -17.56 35.77 17.63
CA SER A 748 -16.18 35.90 18.17
C SER A 748 -15.35 34.59 18.22
N ARG A 749 -15.87 33.49 17.67
CA ARG A 749 -15.14 32.22 17.57
C ARG A 749 -14.23 32.23 16.33
N ARG A 750 -13.06 31.62 16.45
CA ARG A 750 -12.11 31.43 15.33
C ARG A 750 -11.97 29.94 15.06
N LEU A 751 -12.29 29.53 13.84
CA LEU A 751 -11.86 28.25 13.30
C LEU A 751 -10.44 28.43 12.72
N TYR A 752 -9.69 27.35 12.59
CA TYR A 752 -8.36 27.39 12.00
C TYR A 752 -8.20 26.19 11.06
N VAL A 753 -7.75 26.44 9.84
CA VAL A 753 -7.36 25.39 8.89
C VAL A 753 -5.85 25.21 8.98
N CYS A 754 -5.40 23.95 9.06
CA CYS A 754 -4.00 23.58 9.28
C CYS A 754 -3.71 22.27 8.54
N PRO A 755 -2.47 22.04 8.08
CA PRO A 755 -2.06 20.73 7.56
C PRO A 755 -2.30 19.61 8.58
N SER A 756 -2.75 18.45 8.10
CA SER A 756 -2.79 17.24 8.93
C SER A 756 -1.37 16.76 9.21
N ILE A 757 -1.06 16.55 10.49
CA ILE A 757 0.25 16.10 10.98
C ILE A 757 0.19 14.76 11.72
N ASP A 758 -1.01 14.15 11.80
CA ASP A 758 -1.28 12.99 12.65
C ASP A 758 -0.88 11.67 11.98
N ASP A 759 0.41 11.51 11.67
CA ASP A 759 0.98 10.34 11.01
C ASP A 759 1.91 9.55 11.96
N PHE A 760 1.30 8.75 12.83
CA PHE A 760 2.04 7.92 13.78
C PHE A 760 2.93 6.86 13.10
N HIS A 761 2.59 6.40 11.90
CA HIS A 761 3.41 5.41 11.21
C HIS A 761 4.74 6.02 10.76
N ARG A 762 4.70 7.19 10.12
CA ARG A 762 5.90 7.94 9.73
C ARG A 762 6.67 8.45 10.94
N ASP A 763 5.99 9.04 11.91
CA ASP A 763 6.65 9.80 12.99
C ASP A 763 7.14 8.91 14.15
N VAL A 764 6.56 7.70 14.32
CA VAL A 764 6.96 6.73 15.36
C VAL A 764 7.51 5.43 14.77
N ASP A 765 6.71 4.66 14.01
CA ASP A 765 7.14 3.32 13.57
C ASP A 765 8.35 3.35 12.62
N GLN A 766 8.45 4.36 11.75
CA GLN A 766 9.56 4.56 10.81
C GLN A 766 10.73 5.39 11.40
N SER A 767 10.65 5.78 12.67
CA SER A 767 11.69 6.58 13.32
C SER A 767 13.02 5.82 13.47
N VAL A 768 14.14 6.55 13.49
CA VAL A 768 15.49 5.97 13.67
C VAL A 768 15.57 5.11 14.94
N LEU A 769 14.92 5.53 16.02
CA LEU A 769 14.87 4.78 17.28
C LEU A 769 14.26 3.37 17.07
N HIS A 770 13.16 3.27 16.33
CA HIS A 770 12.43 2.01 16.10
C HIS A 770 13.14 1.05 15.13
N THR A 771 14.22 1.47 14.48
CA THR A 771 15.10 0.55 13.73
C THR A 771 16.03 -0.27 14.63
N ARG A 772 16.15 0.06 15.93
CA ARG A 772 17.05 -0.63 16.88
C ARG A 772 16.38 -1.85 17.50
N GLY A 773 17.10 -2.97 17.59
CA GLY A 773 16.58 -4.25 18.09
C GLY A 773 15.97 -4.22 19.50
N TRP A 774 16.68 -3.58 20.45
CA TRP A 774 16.21 -3.45 21.83
C TRP A 774 14.85 -2.73 21.95
N VAL A 775 14.59 -1.74 21.09
CA VAL A 775 13.40 -0.87 21.18
C VAL A 775 12.10 -1.63 20.93
N LEU A 776 12.11 -2.74 20.18
CA LEU A 776 10.91 -3.58 20.04
C LEU A 776 10.50 -4.21 21.36
N GLN A 777 11.47 -4.69 22.16
CA GLN A 777 11.20 -5.22 23.49
C GLN A 777 10.74 -4.10 24.44
N GLU A 778 11.37 -2.94 24.39
CA GLU A 778 10.98 -1.77 25.20
C GLU A 778 9.52 -1.39 24.93
N ARG A 779 9.15 -1.28 23.64
CA ARG A 779 7.80 -0.93 23.19
C ARG A 779 6.75 -1.98 23.53
N ALA A 780 7.01 -3.25 23.22
CA ALA A 780 6.04 -4.31 23.46
C ALA A 780 5.83 -4.64 24.95
N LEU A 781 6.69 -4.17 25.86
CA LEU A 781 6.60 -4.47 27.29
C LEU A 781 6.17 -3.31 28.18
N SER A 782 6.28 -2.05 27.75
CA SER A 782 5.80 -0.92 28.56
C SER A 782 4.31 -0.69 28.33
N ARG A 783 3.57 -0.46 29.43
CA ARG A 783 2.10 -0.29 29.40
C ARG A 783 1.64 1.02 28.76
N ARG A 784 2.55 2.00 28.66
CA ARG A 784 2.28 3.42 28.37
C ARG A 784 3.52 4.07 27.76
N PHE A 785 3.33 4.75 26.65
CA PHE A 785 4.38 5.42 25.89
C PHE A 785 4.06 6.89 25.67
N ILE A 786 5.10 7.71 25.76
CA ILE A 786 5.11 9.11 25.34
C ILE A 786 6.22 9.24 24.28
N HIS A 787 5.84 9.36 23.02
CA HIS A 787 6.76 9.53 21.89
C HIS A 787 6.98 11.02 21.64
N TYR A 788 8.23 11.46 21.75
CA TYR A 788 8.66 12.79 21.32
C TYR A 788 9.20 12.71 19.90
N THR A 789 8.42 13.19 18.93
CA THR A 789 8.80 13.25 17.52
C THR A 789 9.18 14.69 17.14
N SER A 790 9.64 14.89 15.90
CA SER A 790 9.96 16.23 15.36
C SER A 790 8.72 17.09 15.10
N THR A 791 7.54 16.49 15.03
CA THR A 791 6.26 17.12 14.65
C THR A 791 5.39 17.41 15.89
N GLN A 792 5.21 16.45 16.78
CA GLN A 792 4.36 16.55 17.97
C GLN A 792 4.68 15.48 19.03
N VAL A 793 3.96 15.49 20.15
CA VAL A 793 3.94 14.36 21.11
C VAL A 793 2.82 13.38 20.77
N TYR A 794 3.11 12.08 20.83
CA TYR A 794 2.09 11.02 20.80
C TYR A 794 2.06 10.26 22.13
N TRP A 795 0.85 9.91 22.55
CA TRP A 795 0.56 8.97 23.63
C TRP A 795 0.13 7.63 23.05
N GLU A 796 0.78 6.53 23.45
CA GLU A 796 0.37 5.16 23.11
C GLU A 796 0.09 4.35 24.39
N CYS A 797 -1.03 3.63 24.40
CA CYS A 797 -1.38 2.64 25.42
C CYS A 797 -2.37 1.61 24.85
N GLY A 798 -2.74 0.60 25.64
CA GLY A 798 -3.70 -0.45 25.22
C GLY A 798 -5.12 -0.02 24.87
N ALA A 799 -5.44 1.28 24.93
CA ALA A 799 -6.70 1.85 24.44
C ALA A 799 -6.57 2.58 23.09
N GLY A 800 -5.38 2.56 22.48
CA GLY A 800 -5.05 3.26 21.23
C GLY A 800 -4.11 4.45 21.43
N VAL A 801 -3.99 5.26 20.37
CA VAL A 801 -3.09 6.40 20.30
C VAL A 801 -3.86 7.71 20.50
N GLN A 802 -3.28 8.66 21.24
CA GLN A 802 -3.70 10.06 21.28
C GLN A 802 -2.56 10.96 20.80
N CYS A 803 -2.89 12.03 20.08
CA CYS A 803 -1.92 12.98 19.53
C CYS A 803 -2.02 14.32 20.28
N GLU A 804 -0.94 15.09 20.33
CA GLU A 804 -0.93 16.44 20.90
C GLU A 804 -1.89 17.41 20.18
N SER A 805 -2.16 17.14 18.90
CA SER A 805 -3.25 17.75 18.12
C SER A 805 -4.66 17.52 18.72
N LEU A 806 -4.82 16.61 19.68
CA LEU A 806 -6.07 16.00 20.18
C LEU A 806 -6.70 14.94 19.25
N ALA A 807 -6.03 14.55 18.16
CA ALA A 807 -6.43 13.39 17.36
C ALA A 807 -6.36 12.08 18.17
N LYS A 808 -7.24 11.12 17.86
CA LYS A 808 -7.33 9.81 18.53
C LYS A 808 -7.66 8.74 17.51
N PHE A 809 -6.90 7.64 17.49
CA PHE A 809 -7.17 6.52 16.59
C PHE A 809 -6.81 5.17 17.20
N GLN A 810 -7.55 4.16 16.77
CA GLN A 810 -7.27 2.75 17.04
C GLN A 810 -6.54 2.17 15.83
N ASN A 811 -5.36 1.60 16.06
CA ASN A 811 -4.53 0.98 15.03
C ASN A 811 -4.34 -0.50 15.38
N SER A 812 -4.72 -1.40 14.47
CA SER A 812 -4.69 -2.85 14.71
C SER A 812 -3.27 -3.43 14.82
N ARG A 813 -2.25 -2.76 14.26
CA ARG A 813 -0.83 -3.10 14.51
C ARG A 813 -0.38 -2.64 15.90
N VAL A 814 -0.85 -1.48 16.35
CA VAL A 814 -0.64 -0.99 17.72
C VAL A 814 -1.31 -1.90 18.75
N ALA A 815 -2.46 -2.51 18.43
CA ALA A 815 -3.11 -3.47 19.34
C ALA A 815 -2.26 -4.73 19.64
N PHE A 816 -1.26 -5.05 18.82
CA PHE A 816 -0.33 -6.16 19.07
C PHE A 816 0.83 -5.79 20.01
N LEU A 817 1.53 -4.68 19.74
CA LEU A 817 2.68 -4.25 20.54
C LEU A 817 2.26 -3.41 21.77
N GLY A 818 1.21 -2.60 21.65
CA GLY A 818 0.67 -1.75 22.72
C GLY A 818 -0.21 -2.49 23.73
N ASP A 819 -0.23 -3.83 23.73
CA ASP A 819 -0.94 -4.63 24.73
C ASP A 819 -0.30 -4.43 26.12
N PRO A 820 -0.99 -3.80 27.09
CA PRO A 820 -0.42 -3.57 28.42
C PRO A 820 -0.14 -4.86 29.19
N LYS A 821 -0.68 -5.99 28.72
CA LYS A 821 -0.47 -7.34 29.24
C LYS A 821 0.05 -8.26 28.12
N PHE A 822 0.90 -7.73 27.24
CA PHE A 822 1.47 -8.47 26.09
C PHE A 822 1.87 -9.90 26.47
N PRO A 823 1.39 -10.95 25.75
CA PRO A 823 0.57 -10.94 24.52
C PRO A 823 -0.92 -11.29 24.73
N THR A 824 -1.53 -10.95 25.86
CA THR A 824 -2.88 -11.36 26.25
C THR A 824 -3.96 -11.03 25.20
N LEU A 825 -4.04 -9.77 24.75
CA LEU A 825 -5.05 -9.34 23.77
C LEU A 825 -4.81 -10.02 22.42
N ALA A 826 -3.56 -10.04 21.97
CA ALA A 826 -3.12 -10.69 20.74
C ALA A 826 -3.57 -12.17 20.68
N LEU A 827 -3.37 -12.94 21.75
CA LEU A 827 -3.76 -14.36 21.78
C LEU A 827 -5.27 -14.59 21.98
N GLN A 828 -6.04 -13.57 22.38
CA GLN A 828 -7.50 -13.63 22.46
C GLN A 828 -8.16 -13.41 21.09
N TYR A 829 -7.66 -12.46 20.29
CA TYR A 829 -8.17 -12.19 18.93
C TYR A 829 -7.81 -13.30 17.94
N TYR A 830 -6.60 -13.88 18.03
CA TYR A 830 -6.17 -14.98 17.16
C TYR A 830 -6.25 -16.32 17.91
N ARG A 831 -7.40 -16.99 17.84
CA ARG A 831 -7.57 -18.36 18.35
C ARG A 831 -6.87 -19.37 17.43
N ASP A 832 -7.23 -19.36 16.15
CA ASP A 832 -6.65 -20.21 15.11
C ASP A 832 -5.75 -19.37 14.19
N GLY A 833 -4.43 -19.48 14.33
CA GLY A 833 -3.47 -18.63 13.58
C GLY A 833 -2.29 -18.07 14.38
N ARG A 834 -2.21 -18.34 15.70
CA ARG A 834 -1.16 -17.81 16.61
C ARG A 834 0.27 -17.95 16.06
N GLN A 835 0.57 -19.05 15.39
CA GLN A 835 1.86 -19.30 14.75
C GLN A 835 2.22 -18.27 13.66
N ILE A 836 1.25 -17.77 12.90
CA ILE A 836 1.47 -16.75 11.85
C ILE A 836 1.82 -15.40 12.49
N LEU A 837 1.14 -15.03 13.59
CA LEU A 837 1.40 -13.80 14.33
C LEU A 837 2.80 -13.80 14.96
N LEU A 838 3.23 -14.94 15.51
CA LEU A 838 4.59 -15.15 16.02
C LEU A 838 5.64 -15.10 14.91
N GLN A 839 5.35 -15.71 13.75
CA GLN A 839 6.21 -15.62 12.57
C GLN A 839 6.40 -14.16 12.12
N TYR A 840 5.31 -13.38 12.03
CA TYR A 840 5.37 -11.94 11.72
C TYR A 840 6.20 -11.12 12.72
N LEU A 841 6.08 -11.40 14.04
CA LEU A 841 6.90 -10.76 15.06
C LEU A 841 8.40 -11.02 14.84
N TYR A 842 8.78 -12.27 14.59
CA TYR A 842 10.19 -12.65 14.40
C TYR A 842 10.75 -12.20 13.04
N GLU A 843 9.94 -12.19 11.97
CA GLU A 843 10.30 -11.53 10.71
C GLU A 843 10.57 -10.03 10.91
N THR A 844 9.69 -9.32 11.65
CA THR A 844 9.85 -7.90 11.96
C THR A 844 11.10 -7.65 12.80
N TYR A 845 11.32 -8.43 13.86
CA TYR A 845 12.50 -8.31 14.72
C TYR A 845 13.81 -8.61 13.98
N SER A 846 13.81 -9.58 13.06
CA SER A 846 15.01 -9.96 12.31
C SER A 846 15.60 -8.81 11.46
N GLN A 847 14.77 -7.86 11.04
CA GLN A 847 15.14 -6.67 10.27
C GLN A 847 15.80 -5.57 11.12
N LEU A 848 15.74 -5.67 12.45
CA LEU A 848 16.22 -4.62 13.34
C LEU A 848 17.75 -4.61 13.47
N ALA A 849 18.30 -3.41 13.61
CA ALA A 849 19.72 -3.15 13.71
C ALA A 849 20.25 -3.32 15.14
N PHE A 850 21.46 -3.89 15.25
CA PHE A 850 22.19 -4.10 16.50
C PHE A 850 23.58 -3.49 16.38
N THR A 851 23.96 -2.66 17.35
CA THR A 851 25.33 -2.10 17.43
C THR A 851 26.35 -3.20 17.75
N ASN A 852 25.98 -4.11 18.64
CA ASN A 852 26.71 -5.34 18.89
C ASN A 852 25.84 -6.55 18.46
N PRO A 853 26.23 -7.32 17.43
CA PRO A 853 25.39 -8.40 16.92
C PRO A 853 25.06 -9.50 17.96
N THR A 854 25.91 -9.72 18.97
CA THR A 854 25.65 -10.73 20.02
C THR A 854 24.49 -10.35 20.95
N ASP A 855 24.03 -9.10 20.92
CA ASP A 855 22.85 -8.64 21.69
C ASP A 855 21.54 -9.20 21.11
N ARG A 856 21.52 -9.58 19.82
CA ARG A 856 20.34 -10.04 19.08
C ARG A 856 19.56 -11.19 19.75
N PRO A 857 20.19 -12.26 20.27
CA PRO A 857 19.48 -13.25 21.07
C PRO A 857 18.99 -12.72 22.43
N VAL A 858 19.71 -11.80 23.08
CA VAL A 858 19.36 -11.30 24.43
C VAL A 858 18.14 -10.36 24.38
N ALA A 859 18.12 -9.47 23.38
CA ALA A 859 17.12 -8.42 23.20
C ALA A 859 15.73 -8.90 22.74
N ILE A 860 15.53 -10.22 22.55
CA ILE A 860 14.22 -10.83 22.32
C ILE A 860 13.75 -11.67 23.52
N LEU A 861 14.61 -12.04 24.47
CA LEU A 861 14.30 -12.97 25.57
C LEU A 861 13.10 -12.52 26.40
N GLY A 862 12.92 -11.21 26.59
CA GLY A 862 11.77 -10.66 27.32
C GLY A 862 10.44 -10.91 26.61
N LEU A 863 10.41 -10.82 25.28
CA LEU A 863 9.23 -11.13 24.48
C LEU A 863 9.01 -12.64 24.40
N GLU A 864 10.07 -13.40 24.13
CA GLU A 864 10.04 -14.86 24.04
C GLU A 864 9.53 -15.50 25.35
N SER A 865 9.98 -15.03 26.52
CA SER A 865 9.55 -15.51 27.84
C SER A 865 8.06 -15.27 28.12
N ARG A 866 7.52 -14.11 27.70
CA ARG A 866 6.08 -13.83 27.83
C ARG A 866 5.24 -14.62 26.85
N LEU A 867 5.69 -14.76 25.61
CA LEU A 867 5.02 -15.59 24.60
C LEU A 867 4.99 -17.05 25.03
N SER A 868 6.12 -17.58 25.54
CA SER A 868 6.24 -18.90 26.15
C SER A 868 5.21 -19.13 27.27
N SER A 869 5.16 -18.20 28.22
CA SER A 869 4.23 -18.25 29.35
C SER A 869 2.76 -18.22 28.91
N ALA A 870 2.41 -17.30 28.00
CA ALA A 870 1.02 -17.10 27.55
C ALA A 870 0.52 -18.19 26.58
N LEU A 871 1.43 -18.82 25.83
CA LEU A 871 1.14 -19.98 24.97
C LEU A 871 1.21 -21.32 25.72
N GLN A 872 1.63 -21.31 26.99
CA GLN A 872 1.88 -22.50 27.82
C GLN A 872 2.82 -23.50 27.12
N THR A 873 3.92 -23.00 26.55
CA THR A 873 4.88 -23.81 25.81
C THR A 873 6.31 -23.34 26.09
N ARG A 874 7.29 -24.26 26.09
CA ARG A 874 8.70 -23.89 26.22
C ARG A 874 9.15 -23.11 24.98
N ALA A 875 10.04 -22.14 25.17
CA ALA A 875 10.66 -21.39 24.08
C ALA A 875 12.17 -21.28 24.30
N MET A 876 12.92 -21.29 23.21
CA MET A 876 14.37 -21.08 23.20
C MET A 876 14.81 -20.62 21.81
N PHE A 877 15.79 -19.71 21.78
CA PHE A 877 16.49 -19.28 20.57
C PHE A 877 15.56 -18.92 19.39
N GLY A 878 14.49 -18.16 19.63
CA GLY A 878 13.58 -17.70 18.58
C GLY A 878 12.67 -18.82 18.07
N THR A 879 12.37 -19.83 18.88
CA THR A 879 11.51 -20.98 18.56
C THR A 879 10.65 -21.41 19.75
N PHE A 880 9.51 -22.05 19.47
CA PHE A 880 8.56 -22.54 20.48
C PHE A 880 8.35 -24.05 20.33
N SER A 881 8.36 -24.81 21.42
CA SER A 881 8.23 -26.28 21.41
C SER A 881 6.96 -26.75 20.68
N LYS A 882 5.83 -26.05 20.83
CA LYS A 882 4.55 -26.38 20.17
C LYS A 882 4.57 -26.20 18.65
N TYR A 883 5.49 -25.39 18.13
CA TYR A 883 5.57 -25.03 16.71
C TYR A 883 6.96 -25.30 16.10
N PHE A 884 7.80 -26.07 16.79
CA PHE A 884 9.23 -26.19 16.53
C PHE A 884 9.61 -26.46 15.06
N PRO A 885 9.09 -27.50 14.37
CA PRO A 885 9.47 -27.75 12.97
C PRO A 885 9.03 -26.61 12.02
N ARG A 886 7.90 -25.93 12.29
CA ARG A 886 7.47 -24.75 11.51
C ARG A 886 8.42 -23.58 11.69
N PHE A 887 8.97 -23.42 12.89
CA PHE A 887 9.91 -22.33 13.22
C PHE A 887 11.33 -22.60 12.74
N LEU A 888 11.66 -23.82 12.33
CA LEU A 888 12.91 -24.13 11.62
C LEU A 888 12.84 -23.84 10.11
N LEU A 889 11.65 -23.73 9.52
CA LEU A 889 11.46 -23.41 8.10
C LEU A 889 11.49 -21.89 7.83
N TRP A 890 12.52 -21.22 8.35
CA TRP A 890 12.89 -19.85 7.98
C TRP A 890 13.89 -19.86 6.82
N GLU A 891 13.86 -18.82 6.00
CA GLU A 891 14.72 -18.55 4.84
C GLU A 891 15.36 -17.16 4.99
N THR A 892 16.49 -16.92 4.31
CA THR A 892 17.03 -15.55 4.17
C THR A 892 16.07 -14.68 3.34
N ALA A 893 15.80 -13.46 3.81
CA ALA A 893 15.12 -12.43 3.00
C ALA A 893 16.11 -11.52 2.25
N GLU A 894 17.40 -11.60 2.59
CA GLU A 894 18.50 -10.83 1.98
C GLU A 894 18.96 -11.45 0.66
N LEU A 895 19.27 -10.61 -0.34
CA LEU A 895 19.76 -11.06 -1.66
C LEU A 895 21.17 -11.66 -1.59
N ASP A 896 22.05 -11.08 -0.78
CA ASP A 896 23.43 -11.52 -0.59
C ASP A 896 23.57 -12.55 0.54
N GLY A 897 22.45 -12.98 1.13
CA GLY A 897 22.42 -13.84 2.32
C GLY A 897 22.63 -13.09 3.65
N MET A 898 22.52 -13.84 4.74
CA MET A 898 22.78 -13.35 6.10
C MET A 898 24.27 -13.45 6.46
N ARG A 899 24.68 -12.82 7.57
CA ARG A 899 26.04 -12.94 8.13
C ARG A 899 26.02 -13.69 9.45
N SER A 900 26.89 -14.68 9.64
CA SER A 900 27.02 -15.38 10.93
C SER A 900 27.47 -14.45 12.05
N ILE A 901 26.92 -14.63 13.25
CA ILE A 901 27.32 -13.89 14.45
C ILE A 901 28.40 -14.69 15.19
N ALA A 902 29.52 -14.05 15.49
CA ALA A 902 30.59 -14.64 16.27
C ALA A 902 30.30 -14.52 17.77
N PHE A 903 29.93 -15.64 18.41
CA PHE A 903 29.80 -15.75 19.87
C PHE A 903 31.11 -16.25 20.48
N ASP A 904 31.46 -15.74 21.67
CA ASP A 904 32.64 -16.21 22.41
C ASP A 904 32.46 -17.66 22.88
N LYS A 905 33.55 -18.43 22.98
CA LYS A 905 33.53 -19.87 23.29
C LYS A 905 32.97 -20.19 24.68
N THR A 906 32.91 -19.20 25.57
CA THR A 906 32.48 -19.34 26.97
C THR A 906 31.05 -18.89 27.24
N ASP A 907 30.41 -18.16 26.33
CA ASP A 907 29.03 -17.68 26.48
C ASP A 907 28.08 -18.46 25.55
N GLN A 908 26.79 -18.50 25.94
CA GLN A 908 25.75 -19.38 25.36
C GLN A 908 25.80 -19.45 23.81
N ARG A 909 26.23 -20.61 23.27
CA ARG A 909 26.15 -20.87 21.82
C ARG A 909 24.69 -20.84 21.38
N VAL A 910 24.32 -19.80 20.63
CA VAL A 910 23.08 -19.80 19.85
C VAL A 910 23.26 -20.82 18.71
N PRO A 911 22.40 -21.85 18.62
CA PRO A 911 22.62 -22.95 17.69
C PRO A 911 22.40 -22.53 16.24
N THR A 912 23.09 -23.16 15.29
CA THR A 912 23.08 -22.73 13.87
C THR A 912 21.71 -22.92 13.20
N TRP A 913 20.88 -23.82 13.75
CA TRP A 913 19.49 -24.02 13.33
C TRP A 913 18.58 -22.83 13.67
N SER A 914 18.96 -21.99 14.63
CA SER A 914 18.27 -20.74 14.96
C SER A 914 18.74 -19.59 14.08
N TRP A 915 17.80 -18.78 13.59
CA TRP A 915 18.08 -17.54 12.88
C TRP A 915 18.72 -16.46 13.77
N LEU A 916 18.67 -16.60 15.10
CA LEU A 916 19.37 -15.71 16.03
C LEU A 916 20.90 -15.90 16.00
N SER A 917 21.40 -16.99 15.39
CA SER A 917 22.83 -17.18 15.14
C SER A 917 23.36 -16.31 13.98
N LYS A 918 22.47 -15.62 13.24
CA LYS A 918 22.78 -14.87 12.02
C LYS A 918 22.16 -13.47 12.04
N LEU A 919 22.86 -12.50 11.44
CA LEU A 919 22.46 -11.11 11.28
C LEU A 919 21.95 -10.88 9.84
N GLY A 920 20.73 -10.36 9.73
CA GLY A 920 19.99 -10.16 8.47
C GLY A 920 18.50 -10.42 8.65
N ALA A 921 17.67 -10.03 7.69
CA ALA A 921 16.25 -10.30 7.68
C ALA A 921 15.94 -11.77 7.32
N ILE A 922 14.95 -12.35 7.99
CA ILE A 922 14.37 -13.65 7.63
C ILE A 922 12.97 -13.49 7.05
N ARG A 923 12.52 -14.54 6.38
CA ARG A 923 11.11 -14.83 6.08
C ARG A 923 10.81 -16.28 6.43
N TYR A 924 9.61 -16.61 6.86
CA TYR A 924 9.20 -18.01 6.97
C TYR A 924 8.66 -18.54 5.64
N MET A 925 8.90 -19.83 5.39
CA MET A 925 8.34 -20.52 4.24
C MET A 925 6.81 -20.42 4.26
N LYS A 926 6.21 -20.08 3.12
CA LYS A 926 4.75 -19.95 2.98
C LYS A 926 4.11 -21.34 2.92
N LEU A 927 3.68 -21.80 4.08
CA LEU A 927 2.97 -23.08 4.26
C LEU A 927 1.48 -22.84 4.43
N GLU A 928 0.67 -23.57 3.67
CA GLU A 928 -0.78 -23.58 3.78
C GLU A 928 -1.24 -23.98 5.19
N PHE A 929 -2.34 -23.36 5.64
CA PHE A 929 -2.83 -23.53 7.00
C PHE A 929 -3.45 -24.92 7.18
N ASN A 930 -3.06 -25.62 8.25
CA ASN A 930 -3.45 -27.01 8.55
C ASN A 930 -3.16 -28.08 7.45
N ASN A 931 -2.42 -27.73 6.40
CA ASN A 931 -2.13 -28.64 5.27
C ASN A 931 -0.74 -29.33 5.32
N VAL A 932 -0.08 -29.32 6.49
CA VAL A 932 1.26 -29.92 6.68
C VAL A 932 1.24 -30.95 7.79
N ASP A 933 1.65 -32.17 7.45
CA ASP A 933 1.94 -33.24 8.41
C ASP A 933 3.40 -33.14 8.85
N TRP A 934 3.61 -32.86 10.13
CA TRP A 934 4.95 -32.67 10.70
C TRP A 934 5.64 -34.01 10.95
N ALA A 935 6.86 -34.15 10.45
CA ALA A 935 7.64 -35.39 10.52
C ALA A 935 8.34 -35.52 11.88
N THR A 936 7.57 -35.51 12.97
CA THR A 936 8.08 -35.53 14.36
C THR A 936 8.89 -36.78 14.72
N GLN A 937 8.79 -37.84 13.92
CA GLN A 937 9.63 -39.05 14.01
C GLN A 937 11.05 -38.86 13.45
N ASN A 938 11.30 -37.79 12.68
CA ASN A 938 12.59 -37.52 12.04
C ASN A 938 13.50 -36.59 12.86
N PHE A 939 13.05 -36.11 14.02
CA PHE A 939 13.87 -35.29 14.91
C PHE A 939 13.42 -35.40 16.38
N GLU A 940 14.38 -35.45 17.29
CA GLU A 940 14.13 -35.28 18.71
C GLU A 940 14.26 -33.80 19.05
N SER A 941 13.14 -33.21 19.45
CA SER A 941 13.05 -31.81 19.86
C SER A 941 14.01 -31.51 21.03
N PRO A 942 14.79 -30.40 21.01
CA PRO A 942 15.72 -30.04 22.09
C PRO A 942 15.00 -29.65 23.40
N PHE A 943 13.66 -29.63 23.42
CA PHE A 943 12.81 -29.27 24.55
C PHE A 943 12.46 -30.47 25.49
N SER A 944 13.34 -31.47 25.61
CA SER A 944 13.10 -32.85 26.12
C SER A 944 12.06 -33.07 27.26
N SER A 945 11.37 -34.21 27.17
CA SER A 945 10.16 -34.59 27.91
C SER A 945 10.36 -34.93 29.39
N ASP A 946 10.29 -33.92 30.25
CA ASP A 946 10.03 -34.07 31.69
C ASP A 946 8.65 -33.45 32.00
N GLU A 947 7.65 -34.28 32.33
CA GLU A 947 6.23 -33.89 32.34
C GLU A 947 5.80 -33.04 33.56
N ASN A 948 6.67 -32.90 34.57
CA ASN A 948 6.31 -32.38 35.90
C ASN A 948 6.71 -30.91 36.17
N ILE A 949 6.75 -30.04 35.15
CA ILE A 949 7.12 -28.63 35.33
C ILE A 949 6.00 -27.69 34.89
N ARG A 950 5.19 -27.24 35.86
CA ARG A 950 4.14 -26.21 35.70
C ARG A 950 4.67 -24.77 35.76
N GLU A 951 5.98 -24.57 35.91
CA GLU A 951 6.60 -23.25 36.03
C GLU A 951 7.47 -22.94 34.82
N ALA A 952 7.25 -21.77 34.20
CA ALA A 952 8.05 -21.30 33.08
C ALA A 952 9.41 -20.79 33.58
N THR A 953 10.37 -21.69 33.77
CA THR A 953 11.77 -21.32 34.08
C THR A 953 12.40 -20.58 32.88
N PRO A 954 13.03 -19.41 33.10
CA PRO A 954 13.76 -18.72 32.04
C PRO A 954 14.97 -19.54 31.59
N ALA A 955 15.23 -19.56 30.29
CA ALA A 955 16.32 -20.34 29.67
C ALA A 955 17.71 -19.75 29.99
N SER A 956 18.21 -20.01 31.20
CA SER A 956 19.51 -19.51 31.69
C SER A 956 20.54 -20.60 31.99
N SER A 957 20.16 -21.88 32.02
CA SER A 957 21.03 -23.01 32.41
C SER A 957 21.18 -24.05 31.30
N THR A 958 22.29 -23.95 30.57
CA THR A 958 23.11 -25.06 30.04
C THR A 958 22.41 -26.41 29.74
N MET A 959 21.33 -26.40 28.97
CA MET A 959 20.88 -27.58 28.22
C MET A 959 21.66 -27.63 26.91
N SER A 960 22.11 -28.81 26.49
CA SER A 960 22.73 -28.99 25.17
C SER A 960 21.67 -28.74 24.10
N ALA A 961 21.68 -27.55 23.49
CA ALA A 961 20.70 -27.09 22.50
C ALA A 961 20.81 -27.81 21.13
N SER A 962 21.41 -28.99 21.11
CA SER A 962 21.64 -29.78 19.91
C SER A 962 20.34 -30.44 19.48
N LEU A 963 19.94 -30.21 18.23
CA LEU A 963 18.82 -30.88 17.59
C LEU A 963 19.29 -32.24 17.09
N ARG A 964 18.82 -33.35 17.68
CA ARG A 964 19.10 -34.68 17.14
C ARG A 964 18.11 -34.95 16.00
N ALA A 965 18.62 -35.26 14.82
CA ALA A 965 17.83 -35.30 13.59
C ALA A 965 18.23 -36.46 12.68
N TYR A 966 17.27 -37.01 11.96
CA TYR A 966 17.49 -38.02 10.93
C TYR A 966 17.88 -37.34 9.62
N ALA A 967 19.16 -37.41 9.29
CA ALA A 967 19.74 -36.80 8.10
C ALA A 967 19.70 -37.78 6.92
N GLN A 968 19.05 -37.35 5.83
CA GLN A 968 18.92 -38.10 4.58
C GLN A 968 19.77 -37.47 3.47
N SER A 969 20.17 -38.30 2.51
CA SER A 969 20.70 -37.81 1.23
C SER A 969 19.53 -37.28 0.36
N PHE A 970 19.84 -36.41 -0.59
CA PHE A 970 18.90 -35.96 -1.61
C PHE A 970 19.61 -35.90 -2.96
N THR A 971 18.87 -36.10 -4.04
CA THR A 971 19.39 -36.08 -5.41
C THR A 971 18.90 -34.82 -6.10
N LEU A 972 19.82 -33.89 -6.37
CA LEU A 972 19.63 -32.68 -7.16
C LEU A 972 20.88 -32.41 -7.99
N THR A 973 20.73 -31.76 -9.13
CA THR A 973 21.83 -31.06 -9.80
C THR A 973 22.21 -29.79 -9.03
N GLN A 974 23.45 -29.32 -9.21
CA GLN A 974 23.89 -28.04 -8.65
C GLN A 974 23.01 -26.86 -9.13
N GLN A 975 22.41 -26.99 -10.32
CA GLN A 975 21.47 -26.03 -10.87
C GLN A 975 20.14 -26.04 -10.12
N GLU A 976 19.50 -27.19 -9.92
CA GLU A 976 18.26 -27.29 -9.13
C GLU A 976 18.47 -26.81 -7.71
N ALA A 977 19.60 -27.15 -7.09
CA ALA A 977 19.92 -26.68 -5.73
C ALA A 977 19.93 -25.15 -5.62
N ASN A 978 20.38 -24.42 -6.64
CA ASN A 978 20.33 -22.95 -6.67
C ASN A 978 18.91 -22.36 -6.75
N PHE A 979 17.90 -23.17 -7.13
CA PHE A 979 16.49 -22.75 -7.19
C PHE A 979 15.67 -23.28 -6.00
N HIS A 980 15.96 -24.50 -5.54
CA HIS A 980 15.19 -25.19 -4.50
C HIS A 980 15.73 -25.01 -3.07
N ILE A 981 17.01 -24.65 -2.89
CA ILE A 981 17.62 -24.41 -1.58
C ILE A 981 17.80 -22.91 -1.36
N SER A 982 17.18 -22.39 -0.29
CA SER A 982 17.53 -21.09 0.27
C SER A 982 18.75 -21.27 1.18
N PHE A 983 19.93 -20.89 0.71
CA PHE A 983 21.16 -20.91 1.51
C PHE A 983 21.22 -19.70 2.45
N ASP A 984 21.41 -19.95 3.75
CA ASP A 984 21.38 -18.93 4.80
C ASP A 984 22.38 -17.79 4.60
N LEU A 985 23.56 -18.10 4.03
CA LEU A 985 24.67 -17.16 3.83
C LEU A 985 24.84 -16.73 2.36
N GLY A 986 23.83 -16.95 1.50
CA GLY A 986 23.82 -16.54 0.09
C GLY A 986 24.80 -17.29 -0.83
N THR A 987 25.85 -17.88 -0.28
CA THR A 987 26.86 -18.65 -0.99
C THR A 987 26.37 -20.08 -1.23
N THR A 988 26.17 -20.44 -2.51
CA THR A 988 25.93 -21.83 -2.93
C THR A 988 27.08 -22.74 -2.50
N LEU A 989 26.77 -23.93 -1.97
CA LEU A 989 27.76 -24.95 -1.64
C LEU A 989 27.67 -26.17 -2.57
N PRO A 990 28.79 -26.91 -2.77
CA PRO A 990 28.80 -28.21 -3.44
C PRO A 990 27.91 -29.22 -2.71
N LEU A 991 27.19 -30.06 -3.46
CA LEU A 991 26.15 -30.94 -2.91
C LEU A 991 26.69 -32.17 -2.16
N ASP A 992 27.89 -32.63 -2.48
CA ASP A 992 28.46 -33.90 -2.00
C ASP A 992 28.51 -34.04 -0.46
N ASN A 993 28.63 -32.90 0.23
CA ASN A 993 28.72 -32.82 1.69
C ASN A 993 27.41 -32.38 2.37
N LEU A 994 26.31 -32.25 1.63
CA LEU A 994 25.02 -31.80 2.15
C LEU A 994 24.10 -32.98 2.48
N LYS A 995 23.29 -32.79 3.52
CA LYS A 995 22.16 -33.66 3.88
C LYS A 995 20.93 -32.81 4.15
N CYS A 996 19.75 -33.41 4.06
CA CYS A 996 18.50 -32.78 4.45
C CYS A 996 17.92 -33.45 5.69
N VAL A 997 17.17 -32.68 6.48
CA VAL A 997 16.33 -33.19 7.56
C VAL A 997 14.90 -32.78 7.24
N ILE A 998 14.04 -33.76 7.03
CA ILE A 998 12.64 -33.54 6.68
C ILE A 998 11.88 -33.08 7.93
N MET A 999 11.32 -31.88 7.88
CA MET A 999 10.54 -31.26 8.97
C MET A 999 9.04 -31.57 8.84
N GLY A 1000 8.53 -31.67 7.62
CA GLY A 1000 7.13 -32.00 7.36
C GLY A 1000 6.86 -32.29 5.89
N ARG A 1001 5.66 -32.75 5.60
CA ARG A 1001 5.15 -33.06 4.26
C ARG A 1001 3.82 -32.36 4.05
N ASP A 1002 3.55 -31.94 2.83
CA ASP A 1002 2.19 -31.54 2.43
C ASP A 1002 1.27 -32.76 2.50
N LYS A 1003 0.04 -32.60 2.99
CA LYS A 1003 -0.97 -33.67 3.03
C LYS A 1003 -1.39 -34.16 1.65
N SER A 1004 -1.21 -33.34 0.62
CA SER A 1004 -1.34 -33.76 -0.78
C SER A 1004 -0.31 -34.82 -1.20
N GLY A 1005 0.76 -34.99 -0.43
CA GLY A 1005 1.93 -35.79 -0.78
C GLY A 1005 2.88 -35.11 -1.78
N ALA A 1006 2.50 -34.00 -2.42
CA ALA A 1006 3.24 -33.40 -3.52
C ALA A 1006 4.60 -32.78 -3.11
N LYS A 1007 4.74 -32.36 -1.84
CA LYS A 1007 5.91 -31.62 -1.35
C LYS A 1007 6.40 -32.09 0.01
N VAL A 1008 7.71 -31.98 0.19
CA VAL A 1008 8.45 -32.28 1.42
C VAL A 1008 9.27 -31.06 1.81
N TYR A 1009 9.10 -30.59 3.05
CA TYR A 1009 9.76 -29.40 3.58
C TYR A 1009 10.91 -29.79 4.50
N ALA A 1010 12.10 -29.23 4.26
CA ALA A 1010 13.33 -29.66 4.92
C ALA A 1010 14.25 -28.49 5.32
N ILE A 1011 15.08 -28.71 6.35
CA ILE A 1011 16.31 -27.93 6.54
C ILE A 1011 17.49 -28.64 5.86
N ILE A 1012 18.46 -27.86 5.41
CA ILE A 1012 19.71 -28.35 4.82
C ILE A 1012 20.84 -28.18 5.81
N ILE A 1013 21.63 -29.24 5.98
CA ILE A 1013 22.75 -29.31 6.93
C ILE A 1013 24.02 -29.78 6.22
N LYS A 1014 25.18 -29.40 6.76
CA LYS A 1014 26.50 -29.95 6.42
C LYS A 1014 27.24 -30.37 7.68
N LYS A 1015 28.25 -31.22 7.55
CA LYS A 1015 29.17 -31.54 8.67
C LYS A 1015 29.94 -30.28 9.07
N SER A 1016 30.04 -29.99 10.37
CA SER A 1016 30.74 -28.79 10.87
C SER A 1016 32.24 -29.03 10.95
N GLU A 1017 33.03 -28.10 10.42
CA GLU A 1017 34.50 -28.13 10.42
C GLU A 1017 35.10 -27.67 11.77
N HIS A 1018 34.30 -27.03 12.62
CA HIS A 1018 34.71 -26.45 13.91
C HIS A 1018 33.78 -26.88 15.07
N GLY A 1019 33.25 -28.11 14.96
CA GLY A 1019 32.41 -28.75 15.97
C GLY A 1019 33.12 -28.98 17.30
N LEU A 1020 32.36 -28.97 18.40
CA LEU A 1020 32.87 -29.33 19.74
C LEU A 1020 33.06 -30.85 19.90
N HIS A 1021 32.40 -31.64 19.06
CA HIS A 1021 32.49 -33.09 19.01
C HIS A 1021 32.65 -33.54 17.56
N GLU A 1022 33.39 -34.63 17.36
CA GLU A 1022 33.59 -35.23 16.05
C GLU A 1022 32.25 -35.76 15.51
N GLY A 1023 31.81 -35.24 14.35
CA GLY A 1023 30.55 -35.65 13.70
C GLY A 1023 29.33 -34.74 13.91
N THR A 1024 29.45 -33.57 14.53
CA THR A 1024 28.34 -32.59 14.59
C THR A 1024 28.07 -31.92 13.23
N PHE A 1025 26.82 -31.54 12.99
CA PHE A 1025 26.35 -30.85 11.79
C PHE A 1025 25.91 -29.41 12.11
N GLU A 1026 25.90 -28.55 11.09
CA GLU A 1026 25.39 -27.18 11.14
C GLU A 1026 24.36 -26.95 10.04
N ARG A 1027 23.34 -26.13 10.34
CA ARG A 1027 22.31 -25.70 9.38
C ARG A 1027 22.85 -24.61 8.47
N ILE A 1028 22.68 -24.82 7.17
CA ILE A 1028 23.10 -23.91 6.09
C ILE A 1028 21.95 -23.40 5.22
N GLY A 1029 20.72 -23.88 5.40
CA GLY A 1029 19.59 -23.48 4.56
C GLY A 1029 18.29 -24.23 4.84
N SER A 1030 17.30 -23.97 4.01
CA SER A 1030 16.04 -24.73 3.94
C SER A 1030 15.57 -24.91 2.50
N ALA A 1031 14.77 -25.95 2.24
CA ALA A 1031 14.32 -26.33 0.91
C ALA A 1031 12.91 -26.93 0.89
N SER A 1032 12.31 -26.94 -0.30
CA SER A 1032 11.10 -27.71 -0.63
C SER A 1032 11.43 -28.68 -1.76
N PHE A 1033 11.25 -29.98 -1.51
CA PHE A 1033 11.51 -31.07 -2.44
C PHE A 1033 10.21 -31.74 -2.90
N ARG A 1034 10.26 -32.43 -4.04
CA ARG A 1034 9.33 -33.53 -4.36
C ARG A 1034 9.76 -34.78 -3.58
N PRO A 1035 8.85 -35.69 -3.16
CA PRO A 1035 9.22 -36.88 -2.39
C PRO A 1035 10.35 -37.73 -3.02
N ALA A 1036 10.29 -37.93 -4.34
CA ALA A 1036 11.27 -38.72 -5.09
C ALA A 1036 12.70 -38.12 -5.14
N GLN A 1037 12.89 -36.86 -4.74
CA GLN A 1037 14.22 -36.23 -4.66
C GLN A 1037 14.94 -36.54 -3.33
N VAL A 1038 14.25 -37.13 -2.34
CA VAL A 1038 14.83 -37.54 -1.06
C VAL A 1038 15.19 -39.02 -1.14
N CYS A 1039 16.44 -39.37 -0.84
CA CYS A 1039 16.88 -40.78 -0.88
C CYS A 1039 16.33 -41.56 0.32
N ASP A 1040 15.99 -42.82 0.09
CA ASP A 1040 15.68 -43.76 1.17
C ASP A 1040 16.91 -44.04 2.05
N GLY A 1041 16.65 -44.23 3.34
CA GLY A 1041 17.70 -44.37 4.36
C GLY A 1041 18.31 -43.03 4.80
N GLY A 1042 19.05 -43.08 5.91
CA GLY A 1042 19.60 -41.91 6.58
C GLY A 1042 20.30 -42.28 7.87
N VAL A 1043 20.85 -41.28 8.55
CA VAL A 1043 21.58 -41.46 9.81
C VAL A 1043 21.15 -40.42 10.83
N TRP A 1044 21.08 -40.81 12.10
CA TRP A 1044 20.84 -39.87 13.20
C TRP A 1044 22.09 -39.04 13.48
N VAL A 1045 21.97 -37.72 13.42
CA VAL A 1045 23.05 -36.75 13.64
C VAL A 1045 22.65 -35.72 14.69
N LEU A 1046 23.64 -34.98 15.20
CA LEU A 1046 23.42 -33.82 16.07
C LEU A 1046 23.66 -32.54 15.25
N VAL A 1047 22.62 -31.72 15.09
CA VAL A 1047 22.69 -30.38 14.49
C VAL A 1047 22.84 -29.35 15.61
N CYS A 1048 23.97 -28.65 15.64
CA CYS A 1048 24.35 -27.71 16.70
C CYS A 1048 24.22 -26.24 16.28
#